data_AF-A0A6P7PTF2-F1
#
_entry.id   AF-A0A6P7PTF2-F1
#
_cell.length_a   1.000
_cell.length_b   1.000
_cell.length_c   1.000
_cell.angle_alpha   90.00
_cell.angle_beta   90.00
_cell.angle_gamma   90.00
#
_symmetry.space_group_name_H-M   'P 1'
#
loop_
_entity.id
_entity.type
_entity.pdbx_description
1 polymer ?
#
loop_
_entity_poly.entity_id
_entity_poly.type
_entity_poly.pdbx_seq_one_letter_code
_entity_poly.pdbx_strand_id
1 'polypeptide(L)'
;MPVKRKGPLQLVKREVDEITTQVDSLLNDVQNQVGPTEESFKRCQDLQISTEKTLRTLEKLTKADELAPIGNYDQRKQEEEGRLQSILERLNTLSLKLSPPGPSAAGDLSIKDSEDDDDDYNEDSNEDEDDEEDVDKAARGPQESIPHVYTVLSDFKGEQEGDLSVHKGEVLSIIRKTADGWWLAQDTKGNRGVVPRNYLKIGSVADNEYADEEEEDEDENEEEQSEEEEAQDGKELSEEQDKRSDAFNWSTVRKALTEIDATDVLSAMGAIPSGFRPSTLNKLLVEEGVTHKASHYVQPELSQSQLSFRDLFLEPDTGRVRARQVRSCVCFTLWSCRMIPTPGVGVQVLSRHVRMCAFDGTQVLSNIHTVRATYSPKSPKTWSFSPRMTGILPTLLDGDCFLRCDSASPNLGILFELGVTFIRNSTGERGDLSCGWAFLKLTDDTGNVLPNRTYELAVNGGTPYEGDVSVEASVPRGSSGGVFQQMLHARRRPKLIIKLKSGSSRTRAQLSLLPDTLLHCVNCIHLLVLHRQLLADTLLMERPSMHNADLKCSPILSTFPVLLDQLDLLDALRSSWLDAEASMSRAQKRDLTYVKQEFVNVYMSSVYFLLHSPLLPRHHWADPTSEEQRARVIYTILDSLKHNQHTSGQAGGPEFFVDPKHPHLAFDITELTFDLLSVAR
;
A
#
# COMPACT_ATOMS: atom_id res chain seq x y z
N MET A 1 -62.61 15.18 9.88
CA MET A 1 -61.71 16.33 9.61
C MET A 1 -60.64 15.85 8.63
N PRO A 2 -60.08 16.71 7.76
CA PRO A 2 -58.91 16.33 6.97
C PRO A 2 -57.73 16.07 7.91
N VAL A 3 -56.93 15.03 7.62
CA VAL A 3 -55.69 14.76 8.34
C VAL A 3 -54.70 15.87 7.97
N LYS A 4 -54.20 16.61 8.96
CA LYS A 4 -53.10 17.56 8.72
C LYS A 4 -51.89 16.76 8.23
N ARG A 5 -51.31 17.13 7.07
CA ARG A 5 -49.99 16.63 6.67
C ARG A 5 -49.00 17.01 7.78
N LYS A 6 -48.26 16.02 8.29
CA LYS A 6 -47.19 16.25 9.25
C LYS A 6 -45.97 16.80 8.51
N GLY A 7 -45.23 17.68 9.17
CA GLY A 7 -43.94 18.18 8.68
C GLY A 7 -42.82 17.14 8.83
N PRO A 8 -41.72 17.23 8.07
CA PRO A 8 -40.61 16.29 8.13
C PRO A 8 -40.03 16.08 9.54
N LEU A 9 -39.82 17.15 10.32
CA LEU A 9 -39.32 17.03 11.70
C LEU A 9 -40.31 16.27 12.61
N GLN A 10 -41.62 16.37 12.33
CA GLN A 10 -42.65 15.61 13.05
C GLN A 10 -42.80 14.16 12.56
N LEU A 11 -42.26 13.81 11.40
CA LEU A 11 -42.12 12.42 10.95
C LEU A 11 -40.89 11.79 11.62
N VAL A 12 -39.75 12.48 11.61
CA VAL A 12 -38.51 12.03 12.27
C VAL A 12 -38.70 11.88 13.77
N LYS A 13 -39.28 12.86 14.48
CA LYS A 13 -39.56 12.73 15.94
C LYS A 13 -40.38 11.47 16.29
N ARG A 14 -41.34 11.09 15.44
CA ARG A 14 -42.09 9.84 15.61
C ARG A 14 -41.20 8.62 15.38
N GLU A 15 -40.31 8.63 14.41
CA GLU A 15 -39.33 7.55 14.21
C GLU A 15 -38.35 7.45 15.39
N VAL A 16 -37.91 8.57 15.99
CA VAL A 16 -37.17 8.57 17.26
C VAL A 16 -37.99 7.94 18.39
N ASP A 17 -39.29 8.27 18.52
CA ASP A 17 -40.18 7.69 19.53
C ASP A 17 -40.43 6.17 19.31
N GLU A 18 -40.58 5.73 18.05
CA GLU A 18 -40.74 4.32 17.65
C GLU A 18 -39.44 3.53 17.87
N ILE A 19 -38.26 4.11 17.60
CA ILE A 19 -36.94 3.54 17.91
C ILE A 19 -36.73 3.47 19.42
N THR A 20 -37.02 4.55 20.18
CA THR A 20 -36.93 4.58 21.65
C THR A 20 -37.71 3.41 22.25
N THR A 21 -38.95 3.22 21.80
CA THR A 21 -39.84 2.14 22.27
C THR A 21 -39.28 0.74 21.97
N GLN A 22 -38.62 0.55 20.82
CA GLN A 22 -38.00 -0.73 20.45
C GLN A 22 -36.70 -1.00 21.22
N VAL A 23 -35.93 0.04 21.53
CA VAL A 23 -34.70 -0.02 22.34
C VAL A 23 -35.03 -0.34 23.80
N ASP A 24 -36.05 0.31 24.36
CA ASP A 24 -36.52 0.04 25.73
C ASP A 24 -37.14 -1.36 25.84
N SER A 25 -37.86 -1.84 24.80
CA SER A 25 -38.28 -3.24 24.70
C SER A 25 -37.08 -4.18 24.70
N LEU A 26 -36.08 -3.96 23.83
CA LEU A 26 -34.91 -4.82 23.72
C LEU A 26 -34.10 -4.85 25.04
N LEU A 27 -33.95 -3.72 25.71
CA LEU A 27 -33.32 -3.65 27.04
C LEU A 27 -34.08 -4.47 28.08
N ASN A 28 -35.42 -4.38 28.11
CA ASN A 28 -36.25 -5.18 29.00
C ASN A 28 -36.19 -6.68 28.65
N ASP A 29 -36.19 -7.04 27.36
CA ASP A 29 -36.08 -8.43 26.90
C ASP A 29 -34.73 -9.03 27.33
N VAL A 30 -33.63 -8.30 27.14
CA VAL A 30 -32.28 -8.71 27.57
C VAL A 30 -32.15 -8.78 29.10
N GLN A 31 -32.68 -7.79 29.83
CA GLN A 31 -32.61 -7.76 31.29
C GLN A 31 -33.40 -8.92 31.95
N ASN A 32 -34.48 -9.37 31.32
CA ASN A 32 -35.28 -10.51 31.77
C ASN A 32 -34.85 -11.86 31.14
N GLN A 33 -33.77 -11.88 30.34
CA GLN A 33 -33.26 -13.07 29.63
C GLN A 33 -34.30 -13.74 28.72
N VAL A 34 -35.10 -12.92 28.02
CA VAL A 34 -36.17 -13.38 27.12
C VAL A 34 -35.64 -13.55 25.69
N GLY A 35 -35.45 -14.80 25.28
CA GLY A 35 -35.01 -15.17 23.94
C GLY A 35 -33.51 -15.49 23.84
N PRO A 36 -33.05 -16.01 22.69
CA PRO A 36 -31.64 -16.34 22.48
C PRO A 36 -30.78 -15.09 22.26
N THR A 37 -29.61 -15.04 22.91
CA THR A 37 -28.69 -13.88 22.90
C THR A 37 -28.34 -13.40 21.49
N GLU A 38 -28.20 -14.31 20.52
CA GLU A 38 -27.90 -14.00 19.11
C GLU A 38 -29.03 -13.22 18.41
N GLU A 39 -30.29 -13.49 18.75
CA GLU A 39 -31.45 -12.75 18.21
C GLU A 39 -31.53 -11.35 18.81
N SER A 40 -31.29 -11.21 20.13
CA SER A 40 -31.17 -9.92 20.79
C SER A 40 -29.98 -9.09 20.26
N PHE A 41 -28.84 -9.73 19.98
CA PHE A 41 -27.65 -9.10 19.40
C PHE A 41 -27.93 -8.60 17.98
N LYS A 42 -28.57 -9.43 17.14
CA LYS A 42 -28.99 -9.01 15.79
C LYS A 42 -29.99 -7.85 15.84
N ARG A 43 -31.01 -7.93 16.71
CA ARG A 43 -32.00 -6.87 16.91
C ARG A 43 -31.36 -5.57 17.44
N CYS A 44 -30.25 -5.66 18.18
CA CYS A 44 -29.42 -4.51 18.54
C CYS A 44 -28.76 -3.87 17.30
N GLN A 45 -28.14 -4.68 16.42
CA GLN A 45 -27.50 -4.19 15.19
C GLN A 45 -28.50 -3.56 14.22
N ASP A 46 -29.66 -4.18 14.02
CA ASP A 46 -30.74 -3.64 13.19
C ASP A 46 -31.23 -2.27 13.73
N LEU A 47 -31.30 -2.11 15.06
CA LEU A 47 -31.62 -0.84 15.70
C LEU A 47 -30.49 0.19 15.62
N GLN A 48 -29.21 -0.20 15.71
CA GLN A 48 -28.07 0.72 15.50
C GLN A 48 -28.13 1.32 14.09
N ILE A 49 -28.29 0.47 13.07
CA ILE A 49 -28.41 0.88 11.66
C ILE A 49 -29.64 1.78 11.44
N SER A 50 -30.78 1.46 12.07
CA SER A 50 -31.99 2.31 12.00
C SER A 50 -31.78 3.67 12.66
N THR A 51 -31.10 3.72 13.81
CA THR A 51 -30.85 4.94 14.56
C THR A 51 -29.88 5.86 13.83
N GLU A 52 -28.78 5.32 13.29
CA GLU A 52 -27.86 6.07 12.41
C GLU A 52 -28.57 6.63 11.17
N LYS A 53 -29.46 5.85 10.55
CA LYS A 53 -30.21 6.28 9.37
C LYS A 53 -31.16 7.44 9.68
N THR A 54 -31.89 7.36 10.80
CA THR A 54 -32.78 8.44 11.24
C THR A 54 -31.99 9.68 11.66
N LEU A 55 -30.79 9.53 12.26
CA LEU A 55 -29.87 10.62 12.55
C LEU A 55 -29.40 11.33 11.28
N ARG A 56 -28.89 10.60 10.27
CA ARG A 56 -28.48 11.16 8.96
C ARG A 56 -29.65 11.75 8.17
N THR A 57 -30.89 11.40 8.51
CA THR A 57 -32.10 12.01 7.95
C THR A 57 -32.40 13.33 8.68
N LEU A 58 -32.30 13.36 10.02
CA LEU A 58 -32.46 14.56 10.84
C LEU A 58 -31.41 15.64 10.51
N GLU A 59 -30.14 15.25 10.41
CA GLU A 59 -29.01 16.12 10.02
C GLU A 59 -29.31 16.91 8.75
N LYS A 60 -29.89 16.25 7.74
CA LYS A 60 -30.24 16.85 6.43
C LYS A 60 -31.48 17.74 6.44
N LEU A 61 -32.38 17.62 7.42
CA LEU A 61 -33.59 18.44 7.44
C LEU A 61 -33.26 19.90 7.73
N THR A 62 -33.79 20.78 6.88
CA THR A 62 -33.70 22.23 7.00
C THR A 62 -35.03 22.82 7.47
N LYS A 63 -34.98 24.09 7.86
CA LYS A 63 -36.15 24.89 8.21
C LYS A 63 -37.07 25.18 7.02
N ALA A 64 -36.59 25.02 5.78
CA ALA A 64 -37.35 25.25 4.56
C ALA A 64 -38.26 24.08 4.18
N ASP A 65 -37.93 22.86 4.61
CA ASP A 65 -38.69 21.63 4.32
C ASP A 65 -40.05 21.55 5.06
N GLU A 66 -40.28 22.47 6.00
CA GLU A 66 -41.46 22.46 6.84
C GLU A 66 -42.71 23.08 6.19
N LEU A 67 -43.77 22.27 6.08
CA LEU A 67 -45.05 22.64 5.45
C LEU A 67 -45.79 23.79 6.14
N ALA A 68 -45.35 24.21 7.32
CA ALA A 68 -45.77 25.44 8.01
C ALA A 68 -44.67 25.90 8.99
N PRO A 69 -44.47 27.21 9.22
CA PRO A 69 -43.42 27.70 10.10
C PRO A 69 -43.48 27.12 11.53
N ILE A 70 -42.45 26.36 11.91
CA ILE A 70 -42.30 25.80 13.26
C ILE A 70 -41.51 26.77 14.14
N GLY A 71 -42.13 27.22 15.24
CA GLY A 71 -41.43 27.96 16.30
C GLY A 71 -40.45 27.04 17.04
N ASN A 72 -39.23 27.54 17.28
CA ASN A 72 -38.10 26.82 17.87
C ASN A 72 -37.75 25.53 17.11
N TYR A 73 -37.77 25.59 15.77
CA TYR A 73 -37.38 24.46 14.91
C TYR A 73 -35.99 23.91 15.26
N ASP A 74 -35.02 24.81 15.38
CA ASP A 74 -33.59 24.51 15.44
C ASP A 74 -33.25 23.83 16.78
N GLN A 75 -33.76 24.40 17.89
CA GLN A 75 -33.76 23.78 19.21
C GLN A 75 -34.39 22.37 19.21
N ARG A 76 -35.52 22.17 18.50
CA ARG A 76 -36.19 20.87 18.43
C ARG A 76 -35.45 19.84 17.57
N LYS A 77 -34.70 20.29 16.56
CA LYS A 77 -33.78 19.42 15.80
C LYS A 77 -32.69 18.92 16.75
N GLN A 78 -32.05 19.83 17.48
CA GLN A 78 -31.02 19.51 18.48
C GLN A 78 -31.53 18.59 19.61
N GLU A 79 -32.76 18.81 20.11
CA GLU A 79 -33.42 17.94 21.10
C GLU A 79 -33.59 16.49 20.60
N GLU A 80 -33.99 16.27 19.34
CA GLU A 80 -34.09 14.91 18.77
C GLU A 80 -32.73 14.31 18.41
N GLU A 81 -31.74 15.14 18.07
CA GLU A 81 -30.38 14.72 17.75
C GLU A 81 -29.69 14.14 18.99
N GLY A 82 -29.73 14.85 20.12
CA GLY A 82 -29.21 14.35 21.40
C GLY A 82 -29.92 13.07 21.88
N ARG A 83 -31.22 12.93 21.61
CA ARG A 83 -31.95 11.68 21.86
C ARG A 83 -31.40 10.52 21.03
N LEU A 84 -31.15 10.73 19.74
CA LEU A 84 -30.60 9.70 18.85
C LEU A 84 -29.16 9.32 19.23
N GLN A 85 -28.32 10.29 19.60
CA GLN A 85 -26.96 10.04 20.11
C GLN A 85 -26.97 9.20 21.40
N SER A 86 -27.81 9.55 22.37
CA SER A 86 -27.99 8.77 23.61
C SER A 86 -28.53 7.34 23.34
N ILE A 87 -29.41 7.17 22.35
CA ILE A 87 -29.87 5.84 21.93
C ILE A 87 -28.73 5.01 21.33
N LEU A 88 -27.87 5.61 20.50
CA LEU A 88 -26.69 4.92 19.94
C LEU A 88 -25.72 4.47 21.03
N GLU A 89 -25.46 5.30 22.04
CA GLU A 89 -24.60 4.94 23.17
C GLU A 89 -25.17 3.76 23.99
N ARG A 90 -26.48 3.80 24.29
CA ARG A 90 -27.19 2.71 24.98
C ARG A 90 -27.13 1.40 24.17
N LEU A 91 -27.30 1.48 22.85
CA LEU A 91 -27.19 0.32 21.95
C LEU A 91 -25.75 -0.20 21.82
N ASN A 92 -24.75 0.67 21.72
CA ASN A 92 -23.33 0.27 21.70
C ASN A 92 -22.97 -0.48 23.00
N THR A 93 -23.41 0.03 24.14
CA THR A 93 -23.24 -0.60 25.46
C THR A 93 -23.95 -1.96 25.56
N LEU A 94 -25.12 -2.11 24.93
CA LEU A 94 -25.85 -3.38 24.85
C LEU A 94 -25.11 -4.38 23.94
N SER A 95 -24.65 -3.93 22.77
CA SER A 95 -23.93 -4.72 21.77
C SER A 95 -22.64 -5.31 22.33
N LEU A 96 -21.88 -4.54 23.11
CA LEU A 96 -20.70 -5.03 23.85
C LEU A 96 -21.04 -6.10 24.90
N LYS A 97 -22.21 -6.02 25.56
CA LYS A 97 -22.66 -7.00 26.58
C LYS A 97 -23.27 -8.27 25.97
N LEU A 98 -23.81 -8.19 24.75
CA LEU A 98 -24.42 -9.31 24.01
C LEU A 98 -23.44 -10.01 23.07
N SER A 99 -22.27 -9.42 22.81
CA SER A 99 -21.20 -10.04 22.04
C SER A 99 -20.73 -11.34 22.74
N PRO A 100 -20.53 -12.46 22.01
CA PRO A 100 -20.11 -13.71 22.63
C PRO A 100 -18.70 -13.57 23.24
N PRO A 101 -18.42 -14.24 24.38
CA PRO A 101 -17.13 -14.11 25.07
C PRO A 101 -16.01 -14.71 24.20
N GLY A 102 -15.09 -13.85 23.76
CA GLY A 102 -13.86 -14.29 23.11
C GLY A 102 -12.95 -15.09 24.06
N PRO A 103 -12.03 -15.92 23.54
CA PRO A 103 -11.26 -16.88 24.33
C PRO A 103 -10.10 -16.26 25.13
N SER A 104 -10.38 -15.27 26.00
CA SER A 104 -9.48 -14.75 27.05
C SER A 104 -10.21 -13.80 28.02
N ALA A 105 -11.08 -14.32 28.90
CA ALA A 105 -11.77 -13.51 29.92
C ALA A 105 -12.12 -14.27 31.21
N ALA A 106 -11.19 -15.05 31.75
CA ALA A 106 -11.30 -15.58 33.12
C ALA A 106 -10.62 -14.59 34.11
N GLY A 107 -11.30 -13.50 34.44
CA GLY A 107 -10.75 -12.42 35.26
C GLY A 107 -11.83 -11.50 35.85
N ASP A 108 -12.29 -11.82 37.05
CA ASP A 108 -13.22 -11.02 37.85
C ASP A 108 -12.57 -9.70 38.31
N LEU A 109 -13.17 -8.56 37.98
CA LEU A 109 -12.95 -7.28 38.67
C LEU A 109 -14.23 -6.43 38.68
N SER A 110 -14.47 -5.80 39.84
CA SER A 110 -15.66 -4.99 40.13
C SER A 110 -15.64 -3.59 39.50
N ILE A 111 -16.80 -3.15 39.01
CA ILE A 111 -17.07 -1.74 38.64
C ILE A 111 -16.96 -0.84 39.88
N LYS A 112 -16.46 0.38 39.68
CA LYS A 112 -16.71 1.55 40.53
C LYS A 112 -16.91 2.78 39.66
N ASP A 113 -17.82 3.63 40.10
CA ASP A 113 -18.31 4.81 39.39
C ASP A 113 -17.45 6.05 39.63
N SER A 114 -17.49 6.99 38.68
CA SER A 114 -17.19 8.41 38.88
C SER A 114 -17.93 9.22 37.80
N GLU A 115 -18.67 10.23 38.23
CA GLU A 115 -19.53 11.09 37.41
C GLU A 115 -18.79 12.38 36.95
N ASP A 116 -19.48 13.21 36.14
CA ASP A 116 -19.16 14.61 35.75
C ASP A 116 -17.90 14.83 34.85
N ASP A 117 -17.81 15.81 33.95
CA ASP A 117 -18.47 17.14 33.82
C ASP A 117 -18.98 17.44 32.37
N ASP A 118 -19.76 18.52 32.23
CA ASP A 118 -20.44 19.06 31.01
C ASP A 118 -19.61 20.12 30.20
N ASP A 119 -20.29 20.78 29.25
CA ASP A 119 -19.98 22.06 28.53
C ASP A 119 -19.02 22.07 27.30
N ASP A 120 -19.21 22.85 26.23
CA ASP A 120 -20.42 23.41 25.56
C ASP A 120 -20.04 24.05 24.16
N TYR A 121 -21.02 24.40 23.33
CA TYR A 121 -21.04 25.34 22.17
C TYR A 121 -20.32 25.05 20.82
N ASN A 122 -21.15 24.84 19.77
CA ASN A 122 -21.49 25.78 18.67
C ASN A 122 -20.37 26.54 17.89
N GLU A 123 -20.49 26.85 16.59
CA GLU A 123 -21.52 26.57 15.54
C GLU A 123 -20.94 26.82 14.12
N ASP A 124 -21.77 26.59 13.10
CA ASP A 124 -21.80 27.26 11.78
C ASP A 124 -20.70 27.02 10.70
N SER A 125 -21.02 26.96 9.38
CA SER A 125 -22.29 26.63 8.66
C SER A 125 -22.09 26.70 7.12
N ASN A 126 -23.05 26.12 6.36
CA ASN A 126 -23.48 26.49 4.98
C ASN A 126 -22.50 26.35 3.78
N GLU A 127 -22.86 26.26 2.47
CA GLU A 127 -24.05 26.09 1.55
C GLU A 127 -23.44 25.61 0.17
N ASP A 128 -24.07 25.06 -0.89
CA ASP A 128 -25.43 24.73 -1.39
C ASP A 128 -25.45 23.26 -1.97
N GLU A 129 -26.52 22.43 -1.95
CA GLU A 129 -27.73 22.27 -2.82
C GLU A 129 -27.53 21.92 -4.34
N ASP A 130 -28.16 20.88 -4.97
CA ASP A 130 -28.32 19.47 -4.54
C ASP A 130 -28.08 18.37 -5.65
N ASP A 131 -28.96 17.72 -6.45
CA ASP A 131 -30.37 17.87 -6.95
C ASP A 131 -30.93 16.46 -7.44
N GLU A 132 -32.24 16.30 -7.77
CA GLU A 132 -32.97 15.00 -8.02
C GLU A 132 -33.10 14.58 -9.54
N GLU A 133 -33.67 13.46 -10.05
CA GLU A 133 -34.85 12.60 -9.72
C GLU A 133 -34.75 11.09 -10.13
N ASP A 134 -35.56 10.26 -9.46
CA ASP A 134 -36.22 8.96 -9.79
C ASP A 134 -35.70 7.99 -10.90
N VAL A 135 -35.44 6.69 -10.65
CA VAL A 135 -36.27 5.54 -10.17
C VAL A 135 -37.11 4.85 -11.28
N ASP A 136 -36.81 3.56 -11.52
CA ASP A 136 -37.83 2.49 -11.53
C ASP A 136 -37.22 1.10 -11.23
N LYS A 137 -38.04 0.12 -10.85
CA LYS A 137 -37.63 -1.23 -10.37
C LYS A 137 -37.93 -2.35 -11.38
N ALA A 138 -36.98 -3.27 -11.53
CA ALA A 138 -37.24 -4.63 -12.02
C ALA A 138 -36.42 -5.65 -11.24
N ALA A 139 -37.08 -6.65 -10.64
CA ALA A 139 -36.43 -7.64 -9.79
C ALA A 139 -35.81 -8.81 -10.60
N ARG A 140 -34.60 -9.21 -10.22
CA ARG A 140 -34.04 -10.55 -10.46
C ARG A 140 -33.42 -11.05 -9.15
N GLY A 141 -33.45 -12.36 -8.94
CA GLY A 141 -32.97 -12.99 -7.71
C GLY A 141 -31.45 -12.90 -7.54
N PRO A 142 -30.93 -13.25 -6.34
CA PRO A 142 -29.49 -13.24 -6.09
C PRO A 142 -28.78 -14.19 -7.05
N GLN A 143 -27.83 -13.69 -7.83
CA GLN A 143 -26.87 -14.55 -8.52
C GLN A 143 -25.82 -15.02 -7.50
N GLU A 144 -25.59 -16.32 -7.48
CA GLU A 144 -24.65 -16.97 -6.58
C GLU A 144 -23.22 -16.51 -6.93
N SER A 145 -22.49 -16.02 -5.93
CA SER A 145 -21.05 -15.77 -6.08
C SER A 145 -20.34 -17.10 -6.32
N ILE A 146 -19.57 -17.20 -7.40
CA ILE A 146 -18.81 -18.41 -7.74
C ILE A 146 -17.98 -18.84 -6.50
N PRO A 147 -18.22 -20.05 -5.95
CA PRO A 147 -17.54 -20.49 -4.74
C PRO A 147 -16.03 -20.57 -5.03
N HIS A 148 -15.24 -19.89 -4.22
CA HIS A 148 -13.80 -20.01 -4.31
C HIS A 148 -13.41 -21.37 -3.75
N VAL A 149 -12.87 -22.22 -4.62
CA VAL A 149 -12.51 -23.60 -4.31
C VAL A 149 -11.11 -23.66 -3.70
N TYR A 150 -10.96 -24.38 -2.60
CA TYR A 150 -9.71 -24.56 -1.87
C TYR A 150 -9.40 -26.04 -1.68
N THR A 151 -8.13 -26.40 -1.78
CA THR A 151 -7.61 -27.74 -1.49
C THR A 151 -6.91 -27.74 -0.13
N VAL A 152 -7.18 -28.76 0.68
CA VAL A 152 -6.60 -28.95 2.00
C VAL A 152 -5.15 -29.45 1.90
N LEU A 153 -4.23 -28.81 2.61
CA LEU A 153 -2.78 -29.05 2.55
C LEU A 153 -2.29 -30.13 3.53
N SER A 154 -2.98 -30.28 4.66
CA SER A 154 -2.69 -31.17 5.77
C SER A 154 -3.99 -31.57 6.46
N ASP A 155 -4.04 -32.74 7.07
CA ASP A 155 -5.18 -33.18 7.87
C ASP A 155 -5.43 -32.24 9.05
N PHE A 156 -6.68 -31.80 9.21
CA PHE A 156 -7.16 -31.05 10.37
C PHE A 156 -8.34 -31.79 10.98
N LYS A 157 -8.19 -32.21 12.24
CA LYS A 157 -9.26 -32.83 13.01
C LYS A 157 -9.91 -31.79 13.90
N GLY A 158 -11.22 -31.63 13.79
CA GLY A 158 -11.98 -30.75 14.68
C GLY A 158 -11.99 -31.26 16.11
N GLU A 159 -11.77 -30.35 17.06
CA GLU A 159 -11.76 -30.63 18.49
C GLU A 159 -12.89 -29.89 19.23
N GLN A 160 -13.51 -28.89 18.61
CA GLN A 160 -14.58 -28.05 19.16
C GLN A 160 -15.89 -28.14 18.36
N GLU A 161 -17.00 -27.83 19.01
CA GLU A 161 -18.33 -27.83 18.39
C GLU A 161 -18.46 -26.66 17.39
N GLY A 162 -18.27 -26.96 16.11
CA GLY A 162 -18.23 -25.97 15.03
C GLY A 162 -17.03 -26.14 14.09
N ASP A 163 -16.04 -26.95 14.44
CA ASP A 163 -14.92 -27.30 13.56
C ASP A 163 -15.35 -28.26 12.44
N LEU A 164 -14.80 -28.10 11.24
CA LEU A 164 -14.94 -29.09 10.15
C LEU A 164 -13.68 -29.97 10.11
N SER A 165 -13.82 -31.26 10.40
CA SER A 165 -12.71 -32.21 10.21
C SER A 165 -12.50 -32.48 8.73
N VAL A 166 -11.25 -32.33 8.25
CA VAL A 166 -10.88 -32.43 6.83
C VAL A 166 -9.53 -33.12 6.64
N HIS A 167 -9.38 -33.87 5.54
CA HIS A 167 -8.16 -34.57 5.20
C HIS A 167 -7.37 -33.89 4.07
N LYS A 168 -6.05 -34.09 4.05
CA LYS A 168 -5.17 -33.59 2.98
C LYS A 168 -5.66 -34.02 1.60
N GLY A 169 -5.75 -33.06 0.69
CA GLY A 169 -6.28 -33.26 -0.66
C GLY A 169 -7.80 -33.04 -0.79
N GLU A 170 -8.57 -33.00 0.30
CA GLU A 170 -10.00 -32.70 0.21
C GLU A 170 -10.25 -31.27 -0.33
N VAL A 171 -11.40 -31.11 -1.00
CA VAL A 171 -11.78 -29.90 -1.71
C VAL A 171 -12.95 -29.22 -0.98
N LEU A 172 -12.75 -27.95 -0.61
CA LEU A 172 -13.69 -27.17 0.20
C LEU A 172 -14.16 -25.91 -0.54
N SER A 173 -15.42 -25.54 -0.30
CA SER A 173 -16.00 -24.25 -0.65
C SER A 173 -15.94 -23.31 0.55
N ILE A 174 -15.27 -22.16 0.44
CA ILE A 174 -15.19 -21.19 1.55
C ILE A 174 -16.38 -20.23 1.51
N ILE A 175 -17.26 -20.36 2.51
CA ILE A 175 -18.46 -19.55 2.69
C ILE A 175 -18.12 -18.18 3.28
N ARG A 176 -17.26 -18.13 4.31
CA ARG A 176 -16.89 -16.88 5.00
C ARG A 176 -15.42 -16.88 5.41
N LYS A 177 -14.74 -15.78 5.08
CA LYS A 177 -13.37 -15.50 5.52
C LYS A 177 -13.41 -14.52 6.69
N THR A 178 -12.69 -14.84 7.75
CA THR A 178 -12.54 -14.04 8.97
C THR A 178 -11.10 -13.51 9.07
N ALA A 179 -10.90 -12.51 9.94
CA ALA A 179 -9.58 -11.88 10.16
C ALA A 179 -8.68 -12.65 11.13
N ASP A 180 -9.27 -13.50 11.98
CA ASP A 180 -8.60 -14.42 12.91
C ASP A 180 -7.94 -15.65 12.23
N GLY A 181 -8.26 -15.90 10.96
CA GLY A 181 -7.74 -17.02 10.18
C GLY A 181 -8.59 -18.30 10.20
N TRP A 182 -9.73 -18.34 10.89
CA TRP A 182 -10.61 -19.51 11.00
C TRP A 182 -11.79 -19.43 10.03
N TRP A 183 -11.59 -19.95 8.82
CA TRP A 183 -12.53 -19.77 7.72
C TRP A 183 -13.67 -20.78 7.74
N LEU A 184 -14.90 -20.31 7.58
CA LEU A 184 -16.08 -21.17 7.47
C LEU A 184 -16.09 -21.85 6.10
N ALA A 185 -15.89 -23.16 6.11
CA ALA A 185 -15.85 -24.03 4.95
C ALA A 185 -17.11 -24.89 4.83
N GLN A 186 -17.34 -25.41 3.63
CA GLN A 186 -18.25 -26.51 3.35
C GLN A 186 -17.52 -27.59 2.54
N ASP A 187 -17.63 -28.84 2.98
CA ASP A 187 -17.07 -29.99 2.26
C ASP A 187 -17.94 -30.44 1.08
N THR A 188 -17.45 -31.40 0.29
CA THR A 188 -18.19 -32.01 -0.83
C THR A 188 -19.40 -32.85 -0.39
N LYS A 189 -19.51 -33.19 0.90
CA LYS A 189 -20.60 -33.96 1.50
C LYS A 189 -21.72 -33.04 2.03
N GLY A 190 -21.48 -31.72 2.06
CA GLY A 190 -22.41 -30.68 2.50
C GLY A 190 -22.24 -30.24 3.96
N ASN A 191 -21.31 -30.82 4.72
CA ASN A 191 -21.05 -30.45 6.12
C ASN A 191 -20.37 -29.07 6.20
N ARG A 192 -20.63 -28.32 7.27
CA ARG A 192 -20.12 -26.95 7.47
C ARG A 192 -19.44 -26.81 8.82
N GLY A 193 -18.33 -26.07 8.84
CA GLY A 193 -17.59 -25.74 10.05
C GLY A 193 -16.35 -24.91 9.73
N VAL A 194 -15.63 -24.46 10.76
CA VAL A 194 -14.41 -23.68 10.59
C VAL A 194 -13.19 -24.57 10.34
N VAL A 195 -12.25 -24.06 9.54
CA VAL A 195 -10.93 -24.66 9.29
C VAL A 195 -9.84 -23.58 9.31
N PRO A 196 -8.60 -23.90 9.71
CA PRO A 196 -7.51 -22.94 9.72
C PRO A 196 -7.07 -22.55 8.29
N ARG A 197 -6.95 -21.25 8.00
CA ARG A 197 -6.51 -20.73 6.69
C ARG A 197 -5.18 -21.32 6.22
N ASN A 198 -4.23 -21.54 7.12
CA ASN A 198 -2.91 -22.08 6.82
C ASN A 198 -2.92 -23.55 6.38
N TYR A 199 -4.06 -24.25 6.53
CA TYR A 199 -4.28 -25.60 6.03
C TYR A 199 -4.91 -25.60 4.62
N LEU A 200 -5.07 -24.44 3.96
CA LEU A 200 -5.76 -24.30 2.67
C LEU A 200 -4.91 -23.63 1.59
N LYS A 201 -5.01 -24.14 0.36
CA LYS A 201 -4.47 -23.54 -0.87
C LYS A 201 -5.60 -23.27 -1.86
N ILE A 202 -5.53 -22.19 -2.64
CA ILE A 202 -6.49 -21.92 -3.72
C ILE A 202 -6.32 -23.00 -4.79
N GLY A 203 -7.41 -23.69 -5.14
CA GLY A 203 -7.44 -24.67 -6.22
C GLY A 203 -7.80 -24.00 -7.56
N SER A 204 -6.89 -24.02 -8.52
CA SER A 204 -7.22 -23.79 -9.93
C SER A 204 -7.93 -25.02 -10.49
N VAL A 205 -9.06 -24.85 -11.19
CA VAL A 205 -9.75 -25.97 -11.86
C VAL A 205 -9.07 -26.24 -13.21
N ALA A 206 -7.87 -26.80 -13.12
CA ALA A 206 -7.07 -27.42 -14.17
C ALA A 206 -6.12 -28.41 -13.47
N ASP A 207 -5.66 -29.43 -14.18
CA ASP A 207 -4.72 -30.46 -13.72
C ASP A 207 -5.23 -31.33 -12.55
N ASN A 208 -6.19 -32.22 -12.84
CA ASN A 208 -6.32 -33.48 -12.09
C ASN A 208 -6.99 -34.57 -12.95
N GLU A 209 -6.18 -35.35 -13.67
CA GLU A 209 -6.62 -36.56 -14.38
C GLU A 209 -5.51 -37.63 -14.27
N TYR A 210 -5.91 -38.85 -13.87
CA TYR A 210 -5.07 -40.05 -13.68
C TYR A 210 -4.05 -40.06 -12.52
N ALA A 211 -4.50 -40.60 -11.39
CA ALA A 211 -3.70 -41.39 -10.47
C ALA A 211 -4.59 -42.49 -9.85
N ASP A 212 -4.45 -43.73 -10.32
CA ASP A 212 -4.91 -44.94 -9.63
C ASP A 212 -3.69 -45.62 -8.96
N GLU A 213 -3.93 -46.56 -8.05
CA GLU A 213 -2.99 -47.03 -7.03
C GLU A 213 -2.30 -48.38 -7.39
N GLU A 214 -1.50 -48.93 -6.45
CA GLU A 214 -0.98 -50.32 -6.40
C GLU A 214 0.15 -50.70 -7.42
N GLU A 215 1.17 -51.52 -7.10
CA GLU A 215 1.66 -52.06 -5.81
C GLU A 215 3.17 -52.47 -5.87
N GLU A 216 3.62 -53.21 -4.86
CA GLU A 216 4.98 -53.55 -4.38
C GLU A 216 6.03 -54.25 -5.32
N ASP A 217 7.31 -54.01 -4.96
CA ASP A 217 8.43 -54.97 -4.79
C ASP A 217 9.42 -55.50 -5.88
N GLU A 218 10.63 -55.75 -5.34
CA GLU A 218 11.78 -56.64 -5.69
C GLU A 218 12.68 -56.45 -6.96
N ASP A 219 13.93 -56.04 -6.67
CA ASP A 219 15.23 -56.67 -7.00
C ASP A 219 16.05 -56.46 -8.32
N GLU A 220 17.34 -56.18 -8.03
CA GLU A 220 18.62 -56.61 -8.66
C GLU A 220 19.00 -56.34 -10.14
N ASN A 221 20.19 -55.71 -10.28
CA ASN A 221 21.24 -55.94 -11.30
C ASN A 221 20.92 -55.55 -12.79
N GLU A 222 21.87 -55.22 -13.68
CA GLU A 222 23.33 -55.03 -13.63
C GLU A 222 23.78 -54.07 -14.79
N GLU A 223 25.11 -53.87 -14.93
CA GLU A 223 25.95 -53.56 -16.13
C GLU A 223 25.32 -53.47 -17.56
N GLU A 224 25.84 -52.80 -18.60
CA GLU A 224 26.95 -51.83 -18.84
C GLU A 224 26.88 -51.33 -20.32
N GLN A 225 27.52 -50.18 -20.66
CA GLN A 225 28.18 -49.85 -21.98
C GLN A 225 27.35 -49.90 -23.31
N SER A 226 27.73 -49.35 -24.48
CA SER A 226 28.60 -48.22 -24.92
C SER A 226 28.34 -47.87 -26.42
N GLU A 227 29.02 -46.83 -26.97
CA GLU A 227 29.31 -46.54 -28.42
C GLU A 227 28.12 -46.17 -29.38
N GLU A 228 28.13 -45.08 -30.19
CA GLU A 228 28.96 -44.62 -31.36
C GLU A 228 28.59 -45.33 -32.70
N GLU A 229 28.61 -44.78 -33.94
CA GLU A 229 28.82 -43.46 -34.65
C GLU A 229 28.03 -43.55 -36.02
N GLU A 230 27.80 -42.62 -36.97
CA GLU A 230 28.02 -41.18 -37.28
C GLU A 230 26.97 -40.78 -38.37
N ALA A 231 26.80 -39.47 -38.68
CA ALA A 231 26.31 -38.90 -39.96
C ALA A 231 24.83 -39.08 -40.42
N GLN A 232 24.19 -38.14 -41.16
CA GLN A 232 24.61 -36.83 -41.67
C GLN A 232 23.41 -35.93 -42.08
N ASP A 233 23.55 -34.60 -41.90
CA ASP A 233 22.87 -33.46 -42.58
C ASP A 233 21.32 -33.31 -42.51
N GLY A 234 20.81 -32.05 -42.46
CA GLY A 234 19.40 -31.76 -42.80
C GLY A 234 18.58 -30.76 -41.95
N LYS A 235 19.02 -29.50 -41.81
CA LYS A 235 18.26 -28.31 -41.31
C LYS A 235 17.87 -28.23 -39.83
N GLU A 236 18.33 -27.15 -39.20
CA GLU A 236 17.83 -26.63 -37.92
C GLU A 236 16.46 -25.95 -38.08
N LEU A 237 15.55 -26.18 -37.12
CA LEU A 237 14.46 -25.28 -36.70
C LEU A 237 13.97 -25.75 -35.32
N SER A 238 14.38 -25.08 -34.24
CA SER A 238 14.06 -25.47 -32.86
C SER A 238 13.60 -24.29 -32.01
N GLU A 239 12.35 -23.85 -32.21
CA GLU A 239 11.67 -22.88 -31.35
C GLU A 239 11.07 -23.56 -30.10
N GLU A 240 11.90 -23.98 -29.13
CA GLU A 240 11.32 -24.46 -27.85
C GLU A 240 12.21 -24.27 -26.61
N GLN A 241 12.52 -23.02 -26.25
CA GLN A 241 13.06 -22.71 -24.93
C GLN A 241 12.72 -21.30 -24.39
N ASP A 242 11.48 -20.82 -24.56
CA ASP A 242 11.03 -19.56 -23.96
C ASP A 242 9.50 -19.55 -23.68
N LYS A 243 9.03 -20.43 -22.78
CA LYS A 243 7.60 -20.59 -22.42
C LYS A 243 7.33 -20.66 -20.91
N ARG A 244 8.16 -20.00 -20.07
CA ARG A 244 7.97 -20.00 -18.60
C ARG A 244 8.04 -18.63 -17.90
N SER A 245 8.24 -17.54 -18.65
CA SER A 245 8.21 -16.14 -18.19
C SER A 245 6.83 -15.47 -18.35
N ASP A 246 6.21 -15.65 -19.52
CA ASP A 246 5.17 -14.75 -20.03
C ASP A 246 3.83 -14.81 -19.28
N ALA A 247 3.59 -15.89 -18.52
CA ALA A 247 2.31 -16.16 -17.90
C ALA A 247 1.94 -15.21 -16.75
N PHE A 248 2.91 -14.53 -16.12
CA PHE A 248 2.69 -13.90 -14.81
C PHE A 248 2.22 -12.44 -14.85
N ASN A 249 2.39 -11.72 -15.96
CA ASN A 249 2.12 -10.27 -16.04
C ASN A 249 0.83 -9.92 -16.83
N TRP A 250 0.43 -10.79 -17.78
CA TRP A 250 -0.66 -10.46 -18.71
C TRP A 250 -2.07 -10.69 -18.17
N SER A 251 -2.22 -11.54 -17.16
CA SER A 251 -3.50 -11.81 -16.47
C SER A 251 -3.99 -10.61 -15.68
N THR A 252 -3.11 -9.99 -14.88
CA THR A 252 -3.35 -8.78 -14.08
C THR A 252 -3.78 -7.60 -14.97
N VAL A 253 -3.02 -7.35 -16.04
CA VAL A 253 -3.31 -6.26 -17.00
C VAL A 253 -4.64 -6.50 -17.74
N ARG A 254 -4.94 -7.75 -18.16
CA ARG A 254 -6.27 -8.06 -18.75
C ARG A 254 -7.40 -7.86 -17.76
N LYS A 255 -7.25 -8.30 -16.51
CA LYS A 255 -8.28 -8.16 -15.48
C LYS A 255 -8.66 -6.69 -15.28
N ALA A 256 -7.66 -5.81 -15.21
CA ALA A 256 -7.81 -4.36 -15.12
C ALA A 256 -8.45 -3.68 -16.35
N LEU A 257 -8.66 -4.42 -17.46
CA LEU A 257 -9.39 -3.98 -18.67
C LEU A 257 -10.79 -4.61 -18.78
N THR A 258 -11.19 -5.50 -17.86
CA THR A 258 -12.45 -6.27 -17.94
C THR A 258 -13.40 -6.07 -16.77
N GLU A 259 -12.92 -5.62 -15.61
CA GLU A 259 -13.78 -5.18 -14.51
C GLU A 259 -14.27 -3.76 -14.81
N ILE A 260 -15.56 -3.48 -14.60
CA ILE A 260 -16.12 -2.12 -14.71
C ILE A 260 -15.55 -1.34 -13.52
N ASP A 261 -14.47 -0.60 -13.77
CA ASP A 261 -13.75 0.09 -12.72
C ASP A 261 -14.60 1.27 -12.23
N ALA A 262 -14.41 1.65 -10.98
CA ALA A 262 -15.03 2.82 -10.42
C ALA A 262 -14.72 4.08 -11.28
N THR A 263 -13.58 4.11 -12.00
CA THR A 263 -13.24 5.18 -12.96
C THR A 263 -14.15 5.26 -14.19
N ASP A 264 -14.81 4.18 -14.59
CA ASP A 264 -15.70 4.17 -15.76
C ASP A 264 -16.99 4.95 -15.47
N VAL A 265 -17.52 4.82 -14.25
CA VAL A 265 -18.66 5.62 -13.76
C VAL A 265 -18.31 7.12 -13.79
N LEU A 266 -17.15 7.50 -13.27
CA LEU A 266 -16.70 8.90 -13.28
C LEU A 266 -16.40 9.42 -14.70
N SER A 267 -16.00 8.54 -15.62
CA SER A 267 -15.82 8.88 -17.04
C SER A 267 -17.17 9.07 -17.75
N ALA A 268 -18.16 8.22 -17.46
CA ALA A 268 -19.52 8.35 -17.97
C ALA A 268 -20.24 9.61 -17.44
N MET A 269 -19.98 10.01 -16.19
CA MET A 269 -20.44 11.27 -15.60
C MET A 269 -19.68 12.51 -16.12
N GLY A 270 -18.66 12.35 -16.97
CA GLY A 270 -17.83 13.45 -17.47
C GLY A 270 -16.92 14.10 -16.41
N ALA A 271 -16.82 13.50 -15.22
CA ALA A 271 -15.97 13.96 -14.12
C ALA A 271 -14.47 13.68 -14.36
N ILE A 272 -14.12 12.92 -15.40
CA ILE A 272 -12.74 12.54 -15.73
C ILE A 272 -12.47 12.76 -17.23
N PRO A 273 -11.30 13.32 -17.63
CA PRO A 273 -10.88 13.40 -19.03
C PRO A 273 -10.68 12.01 -19.66
N SER A 274 -11.16 11.81 -20.90
CA SER A 274 -11.17 10.51 -21.61
C SER A 274 -9.82 9.78 -21.76
N GLY A 275 -8.70 10.51 -21.66
CA GLY A 275 -7.36 9.96 -21.68
C GLY A 275 -6.84 9.42 -20.34
N PHE A 276 -7.61 9.53 -19.24
CA PHE A 276 -7.23 9.02 -17.92
C PHE A 276 -7.60 7.53 -17.76
N ARG A 277 -6.94 6.85 -16.82
CA ARG A 277 -7.17 5.45 -16.44
C ARG A 277 -6.96 5.26 -14.93
N PRO A 278 -7.37 4.14 -14.33
CA PRO A 278 -6.79 3.70 -13.05
C PRO A 278 -5.25 3.69 -13.13
N SER A 279 -4.54 4.03 -12.06
CA SER A 279 -3.06 4.03 -12.08
C SER A 279 -2.52 2.59 -12.19
N THR A 280 -1.80 2.33 -13.29
CA THR A 280 -1.18 1.04 -13.61
C THR A 280 -0.13 0.68 -12.57
N LEU A 281 0.74 1.63 -12.23
CA LEU A 281 1.81 1.44 -11.26
C LEU A 281 1.26 1.38 -9.82
N ASN A 282 0.07 1.91 -9.56
CA ASN A 282 -0.61 1.70 -8.27
C ASN A 282 -1.22 0.29 -8.17
N LYS A 283 -1.85 -0.23 -9.24
CA LYS A 283 -2.38 -1.60 -9.25
C LYS A 283 -1.26 -2.62 -8.98
N LEU A 284 -0.11 -2.51 -9.64
CA LEU A 284 1.08 -3.34 -9.35
C LEU A 284 1.57 -3.24 -7.90
N LEU A 285 1.62 -2.02 -7.33
CA LEU A 285 2.03 -1.80 -5.92
C LEU A 285 1.04 -2.34 -4.86
N VAL A 286 -0.23 -2.55 -5.24
CA VAL A 286 -1.29 -3.05 -4.35
C VAL A 286 -1.51 -4.55 -4.51
N GLU A 287 -1.54 -5.04 -5.75
CA GLU A 287 -1.91 -6.41 -6.09
C GLU A 287 -0.73 -7.40 -5.95
N GLU A 288 0.50 -6.98 -6.27
CA GLU A 288 1.71 -7.82 -6.16
C GLU A 288 2.51 -7.58 -4.86
N GLY A 289 2.01 -6.69 -3.99
CA GLY A 289 2.48 -6.54 -2.61
C GLY A 289 3.87 -5.93 -2.46
N VAL A 290 4.91 -6.76 -2.31
CA VAL A 290 6.30 -6.30 -2.08
C VAL A 290 7.19 -6.36 -3.32
N THR A 291 6.80 -7.09 -4.37
CA THR A 291 7.65 -7.33 -5.56
C THR A 291 8.15 -6.04 -6.21
N HIS A 292 7.33 -4.98 -6.24
CA HIS A 292 7.67 -3.68 -6.82
C HIS A 292 8.12 -2.62 -5.80
N LYS A 293 8.43 -3.00 -4.56
CA LYS A 293 8.81 -2.06 -3.49
C LYS A 293 10.32 -1.92 -3.31
N ALA A 294 10.76 -0.84 -2.64
CA ALA A 294 12.18 -0.59 -2.40
C ALA A 294 12.76 -1.63 -1.43
N SER A 295 11.97 -2.03 -0.42
CA SER A 295 12.26 -3.15 0.49
C SER A 295 12.77 -4.41 -0.22
N HIS A 296 12.10 -4.84 -1.28
CA HIS A 296 12.45 -6.04 -2.04
C HIS A 296 13.76 -5.87 -2.84
N TYR A 297 13.95 -4.74 -3.53
CA TYR A 297 15.14 -4.51 -4.38
C TYR A 297 16.44 -4.15 -3.63
N VAL A 298 16.42 -3.98 -2.29
CA VAL A 298 17.66 -3.83 -1.49
C VAL A 298 18.21 -5.15 -0.94
N GLN A 299 17.40 -6.20 -0.94
CA GLN A 299 17.79 -7.55 -0.50
C GLN A 299 18.87 -8.16 -1.41
N PRO A 300 19.59 -9.20 -0.96
CA PRO A 300 20.56 -9.88 -1.81
C PRO A 300 19.85 -10.77 -2.83
N GLU A 301 20.30 -10.74 -4.08
CA GLU A 301 19.85 -11.68 -5.10
C GLU A 301 20.80 -12.88 -5.15
N LEU A 302 20.25 -14.10 -5.15
CA LEU A 302 21.00 -15.34 -5.24
C LEU A 302 21.35 -15.64 -6.72
N SER A 303 22.41 -16.40 -6.92
CA SER A 303 22.84 -16.83 -8.24
C SER A 303 21.99 -18.02 -8.71
N GLN A 304 22.07 -18.36 -10.00
CA GLN A 304 21.31 -19.46 -10.59
C GLN A 304 21.52 -20.82 -9.89
N SER A 305 22.67 -21.03 -9.24
CA SER A 305 22.95 -22.24 -8.46
C SER A 305 22.46 -22.19 -7.01
N GLN A 306 21.95 -21.04 -6.53
CA GLN A 306 21.55 -20.76 -5.15
C GLN A 306 22.69 -20.90 -4.09
N LEU A 307 23.94 -21.16 -4.51
CA LEU A 307 25.11 -21.34 -3.63
C LEU A 307 25.93 -20.05 -3.39
N SER A 308 25.58 -18.96 -4.06
CA SER A 308 26.26 -17.66 -3.97
C SER A 308 25.30 -16.52 -4.30
N PHE A 309 25.69 -15.27 -4.04
CA PHE A 309 24.91 -14.11 -4.49
C PHE A 309 25.26 -13.71 -5.93
N ARG A 310 24.27 -13.21 -6.66
CA ARG A 310 24.41 -12.59 -7.98
C ARG A 310 25.02 -11.19 -7.91
N ASP A 311 24.70 -10.43 -6.86
CA ASP A 311 24.94 -8.99 -6.77
C ASP A 311 25.60 -8.50 -5.45
N LEU A 312 25.94 -9.39 -4.52
CA LEU A 312 26.59 -9.08 -3.24
C LEU A 312 27.99 -9.71 -3.15
N PHE A 313 29.04 -8.87 -3.10
CA PHE A 313 30.44 -9.29 -3.03
C PHE A 313 31.28 -8.34 -2.19
N LEU A 314 32.35 -8.84 -1.57
CA LEU A 314 33.37 -8.04 -0.90
C LEU A 314 34.68 -7.94 -1.70
N GLU A 315 35.45 -6.89 -1.45
CA GLU A 315 36.84 -6.71 -1.85
C GLU A 315 37.77 -7.24 -0.74
N PRO A 316 38.57 -8.30 -0.97
CA PRO A 316 39.30 -9.00 0.10
C PRO A 316 40.24 -8.12 0.92
N ASP A 317 40.93 -7.18 0.27
CA ASP A 317 41.96 -6.35 0.91
C ASP A 317 41.39 -5.22 1.79
N THR A 318 40.13 -4.83 1.58
CA THR A 318 39.53 -3.65 2.23
C THR A 318 38.28 -3.96 3.06
N GLY A 319 37.72 -5.17 2.92
CA GLY A 319 36.45 -5.56 3.56
C GLY A 319 35.24 -4.76 3.06
N ARG A 320 35.36 -4.02 1.95
CA ARG A 320 34.28 -3.18 1.40
C ARG A 320 33.42 -3.96 0.42
N VAL A 321 32.15 -3.58 0.28
CA VAL A 321 31.32 -3.99 -0.87
C VAL A 321 32.09 -3.70 -2.16
N ARG A 322 32.17 -4.69 -3.05
CA ARG A 322 32.87 -4.58 -4.32
C ARG A 322 32.05 -3.75 -5.30
N ALA A 323 32.68 -2.75 -5.93
CA ALA A 323 32.02 -1.91 -6.93
C ALA A 323 31.58 -2.73 -8.17
N ARG A 324 30.28 -2.66 -8.51
CA ARG A 324 29.67 -3.29 -9.69
C ARG A 324 29.26 -2.24 -10.72
N GLN A 325 29.75 -2.42 -11.94
CA GLN A 325 29.25 -1.72 -13.13
C GLN A 325 27.99 -2.44 -13.61
N VAL A 326 27.02 -1.66 -14.12
CA VAL A 326 25.75 -2.15 -14.68
C VAL A 326 25.51 -1.43 -16.00
N ARG A 327 24.75 -2.05 -16.91
CA ARG A 327 24.46 -1.53 -18.26
C ARG A 327 23.89 -0.11 -18.24
N SER A 328 22.96 0.20 -17.32
CA SER A 328 22.39 1.54 -17.16
C SER A 328 22.50 2.05 -15.72
N CYS A 329 23.20 3.17 -15.54
CA CYS A 329 23.29 3.88 -14.26
C CYS A 329 23.19 5.40 -14.50
N VAL A 330 22.00 5.96 -14.31
CA VAL A 330 21.68 7.38 -14.61
C VAL A 330 21.21 8.13 -13.37
N CYS A 331 21.58 9.40 -13.25
CA CYS A 331 20.96 10.34 -12.31
C CYS A 331 20.08 11.31 -13.08
N PHE A 332 18.94 11.71 -12.52
CA PHE A 332 18.02 12.63 -13.18
C PHE A 332 17.22 13.47 -12.19
N THR A 333 16.55 14.50 -12.73
CA THR A 333 15.67 15.40 -11.98
C THR A 333 14.29 15.42 -12.62
N LEU A 334 13.23 15.12 -11.87
CA LEU A 334 11.90 15.62 -12.20
C LEU A 334 11.88 17.14 -12.01
N TRP A 335 11.64 17.94 -13.06
CA TRP A 335 11.69 19.40 -12.94
C TRP A 335 10.30 20.04 -12.87
N SER A 336 9.42 19.72 -13.82
CA SER A 336 8.01 20.16 -13.77
C SER A 336 7.13 19.35 -14.71
N CYS A 337 5.87 19.13 -14.34
CA CYS A 337 4.82 18.75 -15.29
C CYS A 337 4.03 20.00 -15.70
N ARG A 338 3.55 20.08 -16.95
CA ARG A 338 2.85 21.25 -17.48
C ARG A 338 1.65 20.85 -18.33
N MET A 339 0.60 21.67 -18.29
CA MET A 339 -0.68 21.46 -18.97
C MET A 339 -1.39 20.16 -18.59
N ILE A 340 -1.01 19.53 -17.48
CA ILE A 340 -1.64 18.27 -17.02
C ILE A 340 -3.11 18.55 -16.72
N PRO A 341 -4.06 17.76 -17.25
CA PRO A 341 -5.46 17.91 -16.90
C PRO A 341 -5.67 17.62 -15.42
N THR A 342 -6.80 18.09 -14.89
CA THR A 342 -7.27 17.73 -13.55
C THR A 342 -8.51 16.86 -13.70
N PRO A 343 -8.85 16.03 -12.69
CA PRO A 343 -10.23 15.62 -12.49
C PRO A 343 -11.19 16.82 -12.48
N GLY A 344 -12.45 16.55 -12.81
CA GLY A 344 -13.55 17.51 -12.84
C GLY A 344 -14.27 17.62 -11.49
N VAL A 345 -15.56 17.92 -11.57
CA VAL A 345 -16.46 18.03 -10.40
C VAL A 345 -16.72 16.66 -9.75
N GLY A 346 -17.10 16.65 -8.47
CA GLY A 346 -17.36 15.44 -7.69
C GLY A 346 -16.12 14.71 -7.14
N VAL A 347 -14.91 15.23 -7.39
CA VAL A 347 -13.63 14.62 -7.00
C VAL A 347 -12.73 15.62 -6.26
N GLN A 348 -12.40 15.32 -5.00
CA GLN A 348 -11.42 16.06 -4.21
C GLN A 348 -10.03 15.44 -4.38
N VAL A 349 -9.09 16.20 -4.94
CA VAL A 349 -7.70 15.76 -5.16
C VAL A 349 -6.90 15.84 -3.86
N LEU A 350 -6.50 14.68 -3.32
CA LEU A 350 -5.67 14.56 -2.12
C LEU A 350 -4.17 14.69 -2.45
N SER A 351 -3.73 14.10 -3.56
CA SER A 351 -2.32 14.19 -4.01
C SER A 351 -2.17 14.29 -5.51
N ARG A 352 -1.00 14.80 -5.92
CA ARG A 352 -0.49 14.84 -7.29
C ARG A 352 0.93 14.32 -7.23
N HIS A 353 1.32 13.38 -8.08
CA HIS A 353 2.59 12.68 -7.95
C HIS A 353 3.05 12.08 -9.27
N VAL A 354 4.28 11.58 -9.31
CA VAL A 354 4.80 10.76 -10.40
C VAL A 354 5.26 9.44 -9.81
N ARG A 355 4.66 8.33 -10.27
CA ARG A 355 5.21 6.98 -10.07
C ARG A 355 6.17 6.69 -11.22
N MET A 356 7.27 6.01 -10.94
CA MET A 356 8.30 5.73 -11.95
C MET A 356 8.99 4.40 -11.71
N CYS A 357 9.41 3.74 -12.79
CA CYS A 357 10.15 2.47 -12.76
C CYS A 357 11.07 2.34 -13.98
N ALA A 358 12.05 1.43 -13.92
CA ALA A 358 12.66 0.87 -15.11
C ALA A 358 11.61 0.05 -15.88
N PHE A 359 11.59 0.20 -17.19
CA PHE A 359 10.61 -0.43 -18.08
C PHE A 359 11.26 -0.67 -19.44
N ASP A 360 11.01 -1.82 -20.06
CA ASP A 360 11.62 -2.21 -21.35
C ASP A 360 10.68 -2.07 -22.56
N GLY A 361 9.49 -1.51 -22.36
CA GLY A 361 8.41 -1.49 -23.35
C GLY A 361 7.35 -2.57 -23.12
N THR A 362 7.63 -3.57 -22.28
CA THR A 362 6.74 -4.71 -22.01
C THR A 362 6.48 -4.98 -20.53
N GLN A 363 7.49 -4.84 -19.66
CA GLN A 363 7.38 -5.15 -18.24
C GLN A 363 8.16 -4.17 -17.35
N VAL A 364 7.73 -4.08 -16.09
CA VAL A 364 8.42 -3.35 -15.02
C VAL A 364 9.65 -4.14 -14.58
N LEU A 365 10.80 -3.47 -14.46
CA LEU A 365 12.10 -4.08 -14.19
C LEU A 365 12.76 -3.63 -12.88
N SER A 366 12.24 -2.59 -12.21
CA SER A 366 12.73 -2.10 -10.92
C SER A 366 11.58 -1.91 -9.95
N ASN A 367 11.91 -1.61 -8.68
CA ASN A 367 10.94 -1.03 -7.78
C ASN A 367 10.28 0.23 -8.38
N ILE A 368 9.03 0.47 -8.01
CA ILE A 368 8.26 1.65 -8.36
C ILE A 368 8.53 2.72 -7.31
N HIS A 369 9.20 3.80 -7.69
CA HIS A 369 9.45 4.96 -6.82
C HIS A 369 8.37 6.02 -7.04
N THR A 370 7.95 6.71 -5.98
CA THR A 370 6.88 7.73 -6.04
C THR A 370 7.41 9.07 -5.52
N VAL A 371 7.32 10.11 -6.34
CA VAL A 371 7.67 11.49 -5.94
C VAL A 371 6.41 12.34 -5.96
N ARG A 372 6.06 12.96 -4.82
CA ARG A 372 4.93 13.86 -4.69
C ARG A 372 5.24 15.22 -5.30
N ALA A 373 4.28 15.75 -6.04
CA ALA A 373 4.37 17.06 -6.66
C ALA A 373 3.79 18.15 -5.78
N THR A 374 4.44 19.31 -5.80
CA THR A 374 3.87 20.58 -5.35
C THR A 374 3.13 21.27 -6.50
N TYR A 375 2.17 22.13 -6.19
CA TYR A 375 1.48 22.96 -7.19
C TYR A 375 1.10 24.31 -6.59
N SER A 376 0.76 25.28 -7.44
CA SER A 376 0.13 26.53 -6.99
C SER A 376 -1.35 26.55 -7.38
N PRO A 377 -2.26 26.99 -6.51
CA PRO A 377 -3.66 27.26 -6.89
C PRO A 377 -3.81 28.24 -8.06
N LYS A 378 -2.81 29.11 -8.28
CA LYS A 378 -2.76 30.04 -9.44
C LYS A 378 -2.40 29.36 -10.76
N SER A 379 -1.94 28.10 -10.73
CA SER A 379 -1.55 27.32 -11.91
C SER A 379 -1.72 25.80 -11.68
N PRO A 380 -2.95 25.29 -11.46
CA PRO A 380 -3.18 23.91 -11.01
C PRO A 380 -2.79 22.82 -12.03
N LYS A 381 -2.61 23.20 -13.30
CA LYS A 381 -2.12 22.34 -14.39
C LYS A 381 -0.59 22.34 -14.52
N THR A 382 0.12 22.97 -13.59
CA THR A 382 1.59 23.02 -13.51
C THR A 382 2.03 22.44 -12.17
N TRP A 383 2.83 21.39 -12.23
CA TRP A 383 3.32 20.63 -11.07
C TRP A 383 4.84 20.81 -10.96
N SER A 384 5.37 20.94 -9.75
CA SER A 384 6.79 21.20 -9.45
C SER A 384 7.34 20.25 -8.38
N PHE A 385 8.62 19.94 -8.46
CA PHE A 385 9.32 19.01 -7.57
C PHE A 385 10.55 19.69 -6.92
N SER A 386 11.09 19.09 -5.86
CA SER A 386 12.18 19.65 -5.03
C SER A 386 11.93 21.13 -4.64
N PRO A 387 10.82 21.44 -3.94
CA PRO A 387 10.52 22.79 -3.47
C PRO A 387 11.66 23.38 -2.61
N ARG A 388 11.87 24.70 -2.68
CA ARG A 388 12.83 25.38 -1.82
C ARG A 388 12.25 25.52 -0.41
N MET A 389 12.99 25.04 0.58
CA MET A 389 12.66 25.16 2.00
C MET A 389 13.92 25.37 2.84
N THR A 390 13.74 25.71 4.11
CA THR A 390 14.81 26.08 5.06
C THR A 390 15.46 24.88 5.77
N GLY A 391 14.79 23.73 5.81
CA GLY A 391 15.27 22.49 6.42
C GLY A 391 15.68 21.42 5.41
N ILE A 392 15.86 20.19 5.90
CA ILE A 392 16.10 19.00 5.08
C ILE A 392 14.86 18.73 4.22
N LEU A 393 14.98 18.78 2.90
CA LEU A 393 13.91 18.47 1.95
C LEU A 393 13.43 17.01 2.14
N PRO A 394 12.15 16.76 2.47
CA PRO A 394 11.63 15.40 2.62
C PRO A 394 11.83 14.55 1.38
N THR A 395 12.18 13.28 1.56
CA THR A 395 12.48 12.33 0.49
C THR A 395 11.33 12.23 -0.51
N LEU A 396 10.09 12.22 -0.02
CA LEU A 396 8.88 12.15 -0.84
C LEU A 396 8.71 13.36 -1.79
N LEU A 397 9.34 14.50 -1.51
CA LEU A 397 9.26 15.72 -2.32
C LEU A 397 10.49 15.93 -3.22
N ASP A 398 11.50 15.07 -3.13
CA ASP A 398 12.76 15.24 -3.87
C ASP A 398 12.70 14.57 -5.25
N GLY A 399 12.73 15.40 -6.30
CA GLY A 399 12.79 14.98 -7.69
C GLY A 399 14.18 14.56 -8.17
N ASP A 400 15.25 14.69 -7.37
CA ASP A 400 16.59 14.20 -7.71
C ASP A 400 16.72 12.69 -7.42
N CYS A 401 16.54 11.88 -8.47
CA CYS A 401 16.52 10.42 -8.43
C CYS A 401 17.72 9.80 -9.18
N PHE A 402 17.99 8.52 -8.90
CA PHE A 402 18.88 7.67 -9.71
C PHE A 402 18.17 6.38 -10.12
N LEU A 403 18.51 5.87 -11.29
CA LEU A 403 18.20 4.49 -11.70
C LEU A 403 19.51 3.73 -11.92
N ARG A 404 19.64 2.56 -11.29
CA ARG A 404 20.50 1.45 -11.70
C ARG A 404 19.63 0.37 -12.31
N CYS A 405 20.04 -0.22 -13.42
CA CYS A 405 19.45 -1.44 -13.97
C CYS A 405 20.48 -2.15 -14.88
N ASP A 406 20.61 -3.46 -14.72
CA ASP A 406 21.46 -4.31 -15.58
C ASP A 406 20.68 -5.10 -16.64
N SER A 407 19.49 -4.62 -17.02
CA SER A 407 18.74 -5.22 -18.13
C SER A 407 19.47 -5.07 -19.47
N ALA A 408 19.43 -6.14 -20.26
CA ALA A 408 20.00 -6.18 -21.61
C ALA A 408 19.07 -5.58 -22.68
N SER A 409 17.83 -5.21 -22.35
CA SER A 409 16.85 -4.77 -23.35
C SER A 409 17.30 -3.52 -24.11
N PRO A 410 17.26 -3.52 -25.46
CA PRO A 410 17.57 -2.34 -26.27
C PRO A 410 16.54 -1.23 -26.10
N ASN A 411 15.37 -1.54 -25.52
CA ASN A 411 14.28 -0.61 -25.23
C ASN A 411 14.23 -0.20 -23.75
N LEU A 412 15.24 -0.53 -22.93
CA LEU A 412 15.31 -0.11 -21.53
C LEU A 412 15.15 1.42 -21.39
N GLY A 413 14.18 1.83 -20.59
CA GLY A 413 13.87 3.22 -20.30
C GLY A 413 13.36 3.44 -18.88
N ILE A 414 13.07 4.70 -18.55
CA ILE A 414 12.30 5.09 -17.38
C ILE A 414 10.87 5.36 -17.83
N LEU A 415 9.92 4.62 -17.27
CA LEU A 415 8.50 4.91 -17.36
C LEU A 415 8.11 5.89 -16.24
N PHE A 416 7.26 6.85 -16.57
CA PHE A 416 6.69 7.83 -15.64
C PHE A 416 5.16 7.82 -15.78
N GLU A 417 4.43 7.48 -14.72
CA GLU A 417 2.97 7.62 -14.65
C GLU A 417 2.63 8.85 -13.79
N LEU A 418 1.92 9.83 -14.36
CA LEU A 418 1.54 11.06 -13.67
C LEU A 418 0.24 10.80 -12.91
N GLY A 419 0.35 10.57 -11.61
CA GLY A 419 -0.76 10.13 -10.77
C GLY A 419 -1.50 11.25 -10.04
N VAL A 420 -2.78 10.98 -9.73
CA VAL A 420 -3.61 11.75 -8.81
C VAL A 420 -4.33 10.78 -7.87
N THR A 421 -4.05 10.88 -6.56
CA THR A 421 -4.84 10.22 -5.52
C THR A 421 -5.96 11.16 -5.09
N PHE A 422 -7.17 10.63 -4.94
CA PHE A 422 -8.37 11.43 -4.72
C PHE A 422 -9.35 10.74 -3.77
N ILE A 423 -10.33 11.50 -3.29
CA ILE A 423 -11.54 11.02 -2.63
C ILE A 423 -12.77 11.52 -3.42
N ARG A 424 -13.83 10.73 -3.44
CA ARG A 424 -15.10 11.07 -4.10
C ARG A 424 -16.00 11.84 -3.15
N ASN A 425 -16.56 12.94 -3.63
CA ASN A 425 -17.46 13.76 -2.83
C ASN A 425 -18.79 13.03 -2.54
N SER A 426 -19.25 12.16 -3.45
CA SER A 426 -20.55 11.46 -3.35
C SER A 426 -20.53 10.17 -2.53
N THR A 427 -19.37 9.50 -2.41
CA THR A 427 -19.27 8.17 -1.76
C THR A 427 -18.23 8.10 -0.65
N GLY A 428 -17.33 9.09 -0.53
CA GLY A 428 -16.19 9.03 0.38
C GLY A 428 -15.10 8.01 0.01
N GLU A 429 -15.25 7.28 -1.10
CA GLU A 429 -14.25 6.28 -1.53
C GLU A 429 -12.98 6.99 -2.01
N ARG A 430 -11.81 6.44 -1.66
CA ARG A 430 -10.52 6.87 -2.18
C ARG A 430 -10.16 6.08 -3.45
N GLY A 431 -9.47 6.73 -4.38
CA GLY A 431 -8.96 6.11 -5.60
C GLY A 431 -7.68 6.74 -6.11
N ASP A 432 -7.07 6.14 -7.13
CA ASP A 432 -5.84 6.63 -7.75
C ASP A 432 -5.89 6.54 -9.28
N LEU A 433 -5.74 7.69 -9.94
CA LEU A 433 -5.87 7.88 -11.39
C LEU A 433 -4.52 8.18 -12.03
N SER A 434 -4.25 7.53 -13.16
CA SER A 434 -3.30 8.01 -14.14
C SER A 434 -3.90 9.19 -14.91
N CYS A 435 -3.25 10.36 -14.82
CA CYS A 435 -3.48 11.51 -15.69
C CYS A 435 -2.78 11.38 -17.05
N GLY A 436 -2.20 10.21 -17.34
CA GLY A 436 -1.36 9.93 -18.49
C GLY A 436 0.07 9.56 -18.10
N TRP A 437 0.81 9.00 -19.05
CA TRP A 437 2.16 8.46 -18.87
C TRP A 437 3.17 9.05 -19.86
N ALA A 438 4.45 8.96 -19.54
CA ALA A 438 5.55 9.37 -20.41
C ALA A 438 6.71 8.37 -20.27
N PHE A 439 7.51 8.21 -21.33
CA PHE A 439 8.61 7.25 -21.37
C PHE A 439 9.90 7.88 -21.87
N LEU A 440 11.02 7.56 -21.21
CA LEU A 440 12.37 7.91 -21.63
C LEU A 440 13.20 6.63 -21.82
N LYS A 441 13.24 6.10 -23.04
CA LYS A 441 14.25 5.13 -23.49
C LYS A 441 15.65 5.68 -23.17
N LEU A 442 16.51 4.94 -22.48
CA LEU A 442 17.83 5.42 -22.04
C LEU A 442 18.91 5.35 -23.13
N THR A 443 18.65 4.58 -24.18
CA THR A 443 19.43 4.47 -25.41
C THR A 443 18.73 5.19 -26.57
N ASP A 444 19.51 5.72 -27.51
CA ASP A 444 18.99 6.03 -28.84
C ASP A 444 18.88 4.78 -29.72
N ASP A 445 18.34 4.92 -30.93
CA ASP A 445 18.12 3.80 -31.85
C ASP A 445 19.42 3.28 -32.51
N THR A 446 20.57 3.88 -32.18
CA THR A 446 21.91 3.35 -32.49
C THR A 446 22.58 2.67 -31.28
N GLY A 447 21.86 2.56 -30.15
CA GLY A 447 22.33 1.94 -28.90
C GLY A 447 23.18 2.86 -28.02
N ASN A 448 23.36 4.13 -28.37
CA ASN A 448 24.16 5.06 -27.57
C ASN A 448 23.36 5.60 -26.38
N VAL A 449 24.02 5.75 -25.23
CA VAL A 449 23.39 6.28 -24.00
C VAL A 449 22.99 7.75 -24.19
N LEU A 450 21.76 8.10 -23.78
CA LEU A 450 21.24 9.45 -23.92
C LEU A 450 22.14 10.54 -23.27
N PRO A 451 22.40 11.66 -23.94
CA PRO A 451 23.23 12.73 -23.40
C PRO A 451 22.58 13.44 -22.22
N ASN A 452 23.41 13.93 -21.30
CA ASN A 452 23.00 14.68 -20.10
C ASN A 452 22.46 16.07 -20.47
N ARG A 453 21.13 16.19 -20.64
CA ARG A 453 20.41 17.43 -20.93
C ARG A 453 18.99 17.41 -20.33
N THR A 454 18.27 18.53 -20.47
CA THR A 454 16.83 18.58 -20.23
C THR A 454 16.07 17.94 -21.40
N TYR A 455 15.06 17.15 -21.10
CA TYR A 455 14.13 16.52 -22.04
C TYR A 455 12.71 17.01 -21.73
N GLU A 456 11.96 17.41 -22.76
CA GLU A 456 10.51 17.59 -22.68
C GLU A 456 9.85 16.35 -23.30
N LEU A 457 9.23 15.52 -22.46
CA LEU A 457 8.44 14.37 -22.90
C LEU A 457 6.99 14.82 -23.10
N ALA A 458 6.36 14.33 -24.18
CA ALA A 458 4.91 14.34 -24.28
C ALA A 458 4.32 13.37 -23.25
N VAL A 459 3.16 13.70 -22.69
CA VAL A 459 2.38 12.77 -21.86
C VAL A 459 1.27 12.18 -22.73
N ASN A 460 1.25 10.86 -22.81
CA ASN A 460 0.29 10.02 -23.53
C ASN A 460 -0.89 9.66 -22.62
N GLY A 461 -2.05 9.36 -23.20
CA GLY A 461 -3.21 8.88 -22.44
C GLY A 461 -3.22 7.37 -22.33
N GLY A 462 -4.25 6.84 -21.68
CA GLY A 462 -4.37 5.41 -21.45
C GLY A 462 -3.34 4.89 -20.44
N THR A 463 -3.14 3.58 -20.45
CA THR A 463 -2.04 2.89 -19.78
C THR A 463 -0.80 2.81 -20.70
N PRO A 464 0.40 2.47 -20.19
CA PRO A 464 1.61 2.26 -21.00
C PRO A 464 1.48 1.17 -22.07
N TYR A 465 0.46 0.32 -21.97
CA TYR A 465 0.15 -0.78 -22.88
C TYR A 465 -0.93 -0.41 -23.93
N GLU A 466 -1.53 0.78 -23.85
CA GLU A 466 -2.50 1.30 -24.81
C GLU A 466 -1.82 2.20 -25.86
N GLY A 467 -2.04 1.89 -27.14
CA GLY A 467 -1.63 2.73 -28.26
C GLY A 467 -2.59 3.90 -28.52
N ASP A 468 -2.04 5.02 -29.00
CA ASP A 468 -2.76 6.18 -29.59
C ASP A 468 -3.87 6.86 -28.76
N VAL A 469 -3.97 6.60 -27.45
CA VAL A 469 -4.92 7.30 -26.57
C VAL A 469 -4.48 8.75 -26.31
N SER A 470 -5.31 9.70 -26.73
CA SER A 470 -5.03 11.14 -26.62
C SER A 470 -5.36 11.72 -25.23
N VAL A 471 -4.41 12.41 -24.60
CA VAL A 471 -4.71 13.30 -23.45
C VAL A 471 -5.33 14.60 -23.95
N GLU A 472 -6.63 14.57 -24.25
CA GLU A 472 -7.38 15.75 -24.67
C GLU A 472 -7.51 16.78 -23.54
N ALA A 473 -7.17 18.03 -23.86
CA ALA A 473 -7.76 19.21 -23.23
C ALA A 473 -8.69 19.84 -24.28
N SER A 474 -9.99 19.61 -24.09
CA SER A 474 -11.14 19.94 -24.96
C SER A 474 -10.87 20.90 -26.14
N VAL A 475 -11.02 20.36 -27.36
CA VAL A 475 -10.95 21.13 -28.61
C VAL A 475 -12.36 21.29 -29.23
N PRO A 476 -12.84 22.52 -29.49
CA PRO A 476 -14.06 22.73 -30.28
C PRO A 476 -13.86 22.17 -31.69
N ARG A 477 -14.73 21.24 -32.13
CA ARG A 477 -14.66 20.64 -33.47
C ARG A 477 -14.88 21.72 -34.54
N GLY A 478 -13.85 22.00 -35.35
CA GLY A 478 -13.95 22.84 -36.55
C GLY A 478 -12.90 23.95 -36.65
N SER A 479 -11.65 23.59 -36.99
CA SER A 479 -10.65 24.55 -37.49
C SER A 479 -9.49 23.82 -38.20
N SER A 480 -9.41 23.94 -39.52
CA SER A 480 -8.21 23.59 -40.31
C SER A 480 -7.13 24.65 -40.14
N GLY A 481 -6.59 24.75 -38.92
CA GLY A 481 -5.66 25.81 -38.51
C GLY A 481 -4.28 25.71 -39.15
N GLY A 482 -3.76 26.85 -39.64
CA GLY A 482 -2.40 26.96 -40.17
C GLY A 482 -1.30 26.79 -39.11
N VAL A 483 -0.04 26.82 -39.56
CA VAL A 483 1.16 26.49 -38.73
C VAL A 483 1.21 27.23 -37.38
N PHE A 484 0.82 28.51 -37.33
CA PHE A 484 0.76 29.27 -36.08
C PHE A 484 -0.25 28.69 -35.07
N GLN A 485 -1.42 28.26 -35.55
CA GLN A 485 -2.45 27.62 -34.73
C GLN A 485 -1.98 26.22 -34.27
N GLN A 486 -1.36 25.43 -35.16
CA GLN A 486 -0.73 24.16 -34.79
C GLN A 486 0.33 24.33 -33.70
N MET A 487 1.17 25.36 -33.79
CA MET A 487 2.18 25.69 -32.77
C MET A 487 1.54 26.14 -31.44
N LEU A 488 0.37 26.79 -31.50
CA LEU A 488 -0.45 27.12 -30.33
C LEU A 488 -1.06 25.87 -29.67
N HIS A 489 -1.54 24.91 -30.45
CA HIS A 489 -2.01 23.61 -29.94
C HIS A 489 -0.85 22.79 -29.33
N ALA A 490 0.33 22.79 -29.95
CA ALA A 490 1.52 22.12 -29.41
C ALA A 490 1.98 22.67 -28.05
N ARG A 491 1.72 23.95 -27.77
CA ARG A 491 1.95 24.58 -26.45
C ARG A 491 0.90 24.21 -25.39
N ARG A 492 -0.26 23.67 -25.79
CA ARG A 492 -1.34 23.24 -24.89
C ARG A 492 -1.29 21.75 -24.52
N ARG A 493 -0.47 20.94 -25.19
CA ARG A 493 -0.33 19.51 -24.89
C ARG A 493 0.30 19.28 -23.51
N PRO A 494 -0.19 18.30 -22.73
CA PRO A 494 0.44 17.83 -21.50
C PRO A 494 1.90 17.41 -21.72
N LYS A 495 2.78 17.81 -20.79
CA LYS A 495 4.24 17.56 -20.86
C LYS A 495 4.85 17.26 -19.50
N LEU A 496 5.79 16.33 -19.48
CA LEU A 496 6.71 16.08 -18.38
C LEU A 496 8.10 16.63 -18.75
N ILE A 497 8.70 17.43 -17.88
CA ILE A 497 10.06 17.98 -18.08
C ILE A 497 11.00 17.35 -17.06
N ILE A 498 11.99 16.61 -17.56
CA ILE A 498 13.04 15.96 -16.78
C ILE A 498 14.42 16.42 -17.22
N LYS A 499 15.43 16.24 -16.38
CA LYS A 499 16.83 16.57 -16.70
C LYS A 499 17.76 15.43 -16.32
N LEU A 500 18.42 14.82 -17.30
CA LEU A 500 19.51 13.88 -17.06
C LEU A 500 20.74 14.64 -16.53
N LYS A 501 21.38 14.08 -15.50
CA LYS A 501 22.53 14.63 -14.78
C LYS A 501 23.66 13.61 -14.72
N SER A 502 24.89 14.03 -14.99
CA SER A 502 26.06 13.28 -14.57
C SER A 502 26.20 13.36 -13.05
N GLY A 503 26.06 12.23 -12.34
CA GLY A 503 26.36 12.16 -10.92
C GLY A 503 27.81 12.56 -10.61
N SER A 504 28.06 13.11 -9.42
CA SER A 504 29.43 13.47 -9.00
C SER A 504 30.34 12.24 -8.93
N SER A 505 31.66 12.42 -8.87
CA SER A 505 32.58 11.27 -8.73
C SER A 505 32.28 10.45 -7.47
N ARG A 506 32.02 11.11 -6.33
CA ARG A 506 31.57 10.46 -5.08
C ARG A 506 30.23 9.74 -5.28
N THR A 507 29.25 10.38 -5.92
CA THR A 507 27.93 9.78 -6.19
C THR A 507 28.05 8.52 -7.03
N ARG A 508 28.81 8.54 -8.13
CA ARG A 508 28.98 7.38 -9.02
C ARG A 508 29.71 6.22 -8.32
N ALA A 509 30.73 6.53 -7.52
CA ALA A 509 31.40 5.53 -6.70
C ALA A 509 30.43 4.88 -5.69
N GLN A 510 29.64 5.66 -4.96
CA GLN A 510 28.65 5.12 -4.02
C GLN A 510 27.54 4.33 -4.74
N LEU A 511 27.06 4.79 -5.90
CA LEU A 511 26.07 4.06 -6.70
C LEU A 511 26.58 2.69 -7.14
N SER A 512 27.87 2.54 -7.48
CA SER A 512 28.44 1.23 -7.83
C SER A 512 28.49 0.23 -6.68
N LEU A 513 28.18 0.62 -5.44
CA LEU A 513 28.09 -0.27 -4.28
C LEU A 513 26.65 -0.76 -4.01
N LEU A 514 25.66 -0.28 -4.76
CA LEU A 514 24.25 -0.64 -4.61
C LEU A 514 23.87 -1.84 -5.51
N PRO A 515 22.75 -2.53 -5.23
CA PRO A 515 22.20 -3.60 -6.08
C PRO A 515 22.18 -3.26 -7.57
N ASP A 516 22.20 -4.29 -8.41
CA ASP A 516 22.33 -4.12 -9.86
C ASP A 516 21.12 -3.43 -10.49
N THR A 517 19.94 -3.58 -9.89
CA THR A 517 18.73 -2.81 -10.26
C THR A 517 18.10 -2.16 -9.02
N LEU A 518 17.99 -0.83 -9.02
CA LEU A 518 17.35 -0.04 -7.95
C LEU A 518 17.04 1.39 -8.44
N LEU A 519 15.86 1.91 -8.11
CA LEU A 519 15.39 3.26 -8.42
C LEU A 519 15.05 4.02 -7.14
N HIS A 520 15.80 5.08 -6.81
CA HIS A 520 15.59 5.81 -5.55
C HIS A 520 16.08 7.27 -5.56
N CYS A 521 15.79 7.99 -4.47
CA CYS A 521 16.31 9.32 -4.16
C CYS A 521 17.85 9.37 -4.09
N VAL A 522 18.47 10.36 -4.73
CA VAL A 522 19.94 10.60 -4.68
C VAL A 522 20.38 10.95 -3.26
N ASN A 523 19.55 11.66 -2.50
CA ASN A 523 19.87 12.03 -1.12
C ASN A 523 19.97 10.81 -0.17
N CYS A 524 19.38 9.67 -0.54
CA CYS A 524 19.30 8.44 0.25
C CYS A 524 20.50 7.48 0.05
N ILE A 525 21.33 7.69 -0.99
CA ILE A 525 22.40 6.78 -1.41
C ILE A 525 23.35 6.38 -0.26
N HIS A 526 23.65 7.30 0.66
CA HIS A 526 24.60 7.03 1.74
C HIS A 526 24.07 6.01 2.76
N LEU A 527 22.79 6.07 3.13
CA LEU A 527 22.15 5.10 4.02
C LEU A 527 22.05 3.72 3.35
N LEU A 528 21.66 3.70 2.06
CA LEU A 528 21.58 2.48 1.25
C LEU A 528 22.94 1.75 1.16
N VAL A 529 24.04 2.49 0.99
CA VAL A 529 25.41 1.93 0.99
C VAL A 529 25.81 1.38 2.36
N LEU A 530 25.44 2.04 3.45
CA LEU A 530 25.75 1.57 4.81
C LEU A 530 24.98 0.28 5.14
N HIS A 531 23.69 0.21 4.84
CA HIS A 531 22.91 -1.03 4.93
C HIS A 531 23.50 -2.15 4.06
N ARG A 532 23.84 -1.86 2.80
CA ARG A 532 24.40 -2.86 1.88
C ARG A 532 25.77 -3.39 2.33
N GLN A 533 26.55 -2.58 3.06
CA GLN A 533 27.79 -3.03 3.70
C GLN A 533 27.52 -3.93 4.92
N LEU A 534 26.59 -3.58 5.81
CA LEU A 534 26.22 -4.44 6.94
C LEU A 534 25.68 -5.81 6.46
N LEU A 535 24.84 -5.79 5.42
CA LEU A 535 24.36 -6.99 4.75
C LEU A 535 25.53 -7.84 4.20
N ALA A 536 26.55 -7.20 3.61
CA ALA A 536 27.74 -7.90 3.13
C ALA A 536 28.58 -8.50 4.27
N ASP A 537 28.76 -7.77 5.37
CA ASP A 537 29.49 -8.27 6.55
C ASP A 537 28.79 -9.53 7.10
N THR A 538 27.49 -9.43 7.40
CA THR A 538 26.71 -10.53 8.00
C THR A 538 26.57 -11.75 7.10
N LEU A 539 26.49 -11.56 5.78
CA LEU A 539 26.27 -12.67 4.83
C LEU A 539 27.54 -13.22 4.15
N LEU A 540 28.68 -12.54 4.23
CA LEU A 540 29.94 -12.98 3.61
C LEU A 540 31.13 -13.10 4.57
N MET A 541 31.10 -12.45 5.75
CA MET A 541 32.17 -12.55 6.76
C MET A 541 31.72 -13.32 8.01
N GLU A 542 30.47 -13.14 8.44
CA GLU A 542 29.94 -13.70 9.70
C GLU A 542 29.24 -15.07 9.53
N ARG A 543 29.26 -15.67 8.33
CA ARG A 543 28.73 -17.02 8.09
C ARG A 543 29.85 -18.07 8.12
N PRO A 544 29.72 -19.17 8.88
CA PRO A 544 30.72 -20.25 8.91
C PRO A 544 30.94 -20.93 7.56
N SER A 545 29.92 -20.95 6.70
CA SER A 545 30.01 -21.39 5.31
C SER A 545 28.93 -20.70 4.46
N MET A 546 29.10 -20.67 3.14
CA MET A 546 28.10 -20.13 2.21
C MET A 546 26.81 -20.98 2.15
N HIS A 547 26.87 -22.23 2.62
CA HIS A 547 25.73 -23.16 2.66
C HIS A 547 24.94 -23.08 3.99
N ASN A 548 25.43 -22.32 4.96
CA ASN A 548 24.70 -21.98 6.18
C ASN A 548 23.70 -20.86 5.88
N ALA A 549 22.45 -21.04 6.29
CA ALA A 549 21.38 -20.05 6.14
C ALA A 549 20.65 -19.80 7.48
N ASP A 550 21.36 -20.01 8.60
CA ASP A 550 20.79 -19.85 9.94
C ASP A 550 20.32 -18.41 10.18
N LEU A 551 19.24 -18.26 10.94
CA LEU A 551 18.69 -16.97 11.37
C LEU A 551 19.78 -16.09 12.01
N LYS A 552 19.98 -14.89 11.46
CA LYS A 552 20.96 -13.92 11.96
C LYS A 552 20.27 -12.89 12.84
N CYS A 553 20.59 -12.86 14.14
CA CYS A 553 20.16 -11.80 15.04
C CYS A 553 20.77 -10.46 14.58
N SER A 554 19.97 -9.64 13.90
CA SER A 554 20.39 -8.36 13.30
C SER A 554 19.15 -7.51 13.01
N PRO A 555 18.62 -6.79 14.03
CA PRO A 555 17.36 -6.05 13.91
C PRO A 555 17.38 -4.96 12.82
N ILE A 556 18.56 -4.48 12.44
CA ILE A 556 18.71 -3.51 11.35
C ILE A 556 18.52 -4.14 9.96
N LEU A 557 18.91 -5.41 9.75
CA LEU A 557 18.77 -6.06 8.44
C LEU A 557 17.35 -6.58 8.19
N SER A 558 16.64 -7.01 9.24
CA SER A 558 15.21 -7.33 9.18
C SER A 558 14.35 -6.08 8.95
N THR A 559 14.60 -4.98 9.66
CA THR A 559 13.68 -3.82 9.68
C THR A 559 14.04 -2.68 8.73
N PHE A 560 15.30 -2.49 8.32
CA PHE A 560 15.66 -1.41 7.37
C PHE A 560 14.94 -1.53 6.01
N PRO A 561 14.72 -2.72 5.43
CA PRO A 561 13.88 -2.87 4.23
C PRO A 561 12.46 -2.32 4.44
N VAL A 562 11.81 -2.62 5.56
CA VAL A 562 10.46 -2.13 5.90
C VAL A 562 10.44 -0.61 6.06
N LEU A 563 11.51 -0.04 6.63
CA LEU A 563 11.68 1.40 6.79
C LEU A 563 11.86 2.15 5.45
N LEU A 564 12.46 1.54 4.43
CA LEU A 564 12.58 2.17 3.10
C LEU A 564 11.23 2.44 2.43
N ASP A 565 10.22 1.61 2.72
CA ASP A 565 8.86 1.79 2.22
C ASP A 565 8.05 2.82 3.04
N GLN A 566 8.60 3.33 4.16
CA GLN A 566 8.03 4.40 4.99
C GLN A 566 8.93 5.64 4.95
N LEU A 567 8.73 6.49 3.93
CA LEU A 567 9.65 7.60 3.62
C LEU A 567 9.80 8.65 4.74
N ASP A 568 8.83 8.77 5.65
CA ASP A 568 8.91 9.63 6.83
C ASP A 568 9.85 9.08 7.90
N LEU A 569 9.88 7.75 8.09
CA LEU A 569 10.89 7.07 8.92
C LEU A 569 12.28 7.07 8.25
N LEU A 570 12.35 7.00 6.92
CA LEU A 570 13.61 7.20 6.20
C LEU A 570 14.14 8.63 6.36
N ASP A 571 13.27 9.64 6.38
CA ASP A 571 13.64 11.02 6.67
C ASP A 571 14.05 11.24 8.13
N ALA A 572 13.40 10.56 9.09
CA ALA A 572 13.83 10.50 10.48
C ALA A 572 15.25 9.93 10.64
N LEU A 573 15.54 8.79 10.00
CA LEU A 573 16.87 8.17 10.00
C LEU A 573 17.91 9.09 9.37
N ARG A 574 17.59 9.71 8.23
CA ARG A 574 18.47 10.63 7.52
C ARG A 574 18.78 11.89 8.33
N SER A 575 17.80 12.42 9.07
CA SER A 575 17.99 13.56 9.97
C SER A 575 18.94 13.19 11.12
N SER A 576 18.65 12.11 11.85
CA SER A 576 19.50 11.61 12.95
C SER A 576 20.91 11.25 12.50
N TRP A 577 21.06 10.66 11.31
CA TRP A 577 22.36 10.35 10.72
C TRP A 577 23.15 11.60 10.32
N LEU A 578 22.50 12.65 9.81
CA LEU A 578 23.17 13.91 9.47
C LEU A 578 23.68 14.64 10.73
N ASP A 579 22.93 14.60 11.83
CA ASP A 579 23.37 15.12 13.13
C ASP A 579 24.57 14.33 13.68
N ALA A 580 24.51 12.99 13.64
CA ALA A 580 25.61 12.12 14.04
C ALA A 580 26.85 12.37 13.17
N GLU A 581 26.72 12.33 11.84
CA GLU A 581 27.81 12.63 10.91
C GLU A 581 28.35 14.06 11.15
N ALA A 582 27.54 15.05 11.52
CA ALA A 582 28.04 16.39 11.83
C ALA A 582 29.01 16.42 13.02
N SER A 583 28.81 15.54 14.02
CA SER A 583 29.66 15.45 15.21
C SER A 583 30.98 14.66 14.99
N MET A 584 31.01 13.71 14.06
CA MET A 584 32.17 12.84 13.83
C MET A 584 33.42 13.60 13.34
N SER A 585 34.58 13.26 13.89
CA SER A 585 35.87 13.77 13.39
C SER A 585 36.24 13.25 11.99
N ARG A 586 37.18 13.94 11.32
CA ARG A 586 37.71 13.51 10.02
C ARG A 586 38.45 12.16 10.04
N ALA A 587 38.83 11.66 11.22
CA ALA A 587 39.42 10.33 11.37
C ALA A 587 38.32 9.26 11.42
N GLN A 588 37.33 9.45 12.32
CA GLN A 588 36.14 8.61 12.44
C GLN A 588 35.43 8.43 11.08
N LYS A 589 35.19 9.50 10.32
CA LYS A 589 34.57 9.45 8.97
C LYS A 589 35.37 8.68 7.89
N ARG A 590 36.60 8.24 8.18
CA ARG A 590 37.42 7.41 7.29
C ARG A 590 37.50 5.96 7.74
N ASP A 591 37.31 5.71 9.03
CA ASP A 591 37.22 4.37 9.61
C ASP A 591 35.85 3.78 9.30
N LEU A 592 35.83 2.74 8.45
CA LEU A 592 34.59 2.06 8.07
C LEU A 592 33.98 1.30 9.25
N THR A 593 34.78 0.75 10.16
CA THR A 593 34.29 0.00 11.32
C THR A 593 33.57 0.95 12.28
N TYR A 594 34.18 2.10 12.57
CA TYR A 594 33.54 3.15 13.37
C TYR A 594 32.23 3.65 12.72
N VAL A 595 32.25 3.97 11.42
CA VAL A 595 31.06 4.47 10.71
C VAL A 595 29.93 3.44 10.68
N LYS A 596 30.22 2.14 10.57
CA LYS A 596 29.22 1.07 10.67
C LYS A 596 28.62 0.95 12.07
N GLN A 597 29.46 0.93 13.10
CA GLN A 597 29.02 0.88 14.50
C GLN A 597 28.13 2.08 14.83
N GLU A 598 28.55 3.28 14.45
CA GLU A 598 27.78 4.50 14.69
C GLU A 598 26.47 4.55 13.89
N PHE A 599 26.42 3.96 12.68
CA PHE A 599 25.17 3.82 11.92
C PHE A 599 24.18 2.88 12.62
N VAL A 600 24.65 1.76 13.20
CA VAL A 600 23.81 0.88 14.03
C VAL A 600 23.35 1.60 15.30
N ASN A 601 24.25 2.32 16.00
CA ASN A 601 23.90 3.12 17.18
C ASN A 601 22.77 4.13 16.87
N VAL A 602 22.92 4.90 15.78
CA VAL A 602 21.91 5.87 15.33
C VAL A 602 20.60 5.18 14.95
N TYR A 603 20.65 4.06 14.24
CA TYR A 603 19.45 3.32 13.83
C TYR A 603 18.64 2.81 15.03
N MET A 604 19.31 2.10 15.96
CA MET A 604 18.70 1.53 17.16
C MET A 604 18.20 2.61 18.13
N SER A 605 18.89 3.75 18.21
CA SER A 605 18.55 4.87 19.11
C SER A 605 17.58 5.91 18.51
N SER A 606 17.03 5.67 17.32
CA SER A 606 16.06 6.58 16.70
C SER A 606 14.88 5.85 16.04
N VAL A 607 15.09 5.30 14.85
CA VAL A 607 14.01 4.79 13.99
C VAL A 607 13.58 3.37 14.27
N TYR A 608 14.46 2.54 14.85
CA TYR A 608 14.07 1.22 15.31
C TYR A 608 12.95 1.31 16.36
N PHE A 609 13.12 2.16 17.38
CA PHE A 609 12.06 2.42 18.37
C PHE A 609 10.76 2.94 17.72
N LEU A 610 10.84 3.81 16.71
CA LEU A 610 9.66 4.34 16.01
C LEU A 610 8.87 3.26 15.27
N LEU A 611 9.53 2.29 14.63
CA LEU A 611 8.89 1.20 13.87
C LEU A 611 7.95 0.35 14.75
N HIS A 612 8.33 0.14 16.01
CA HIS A 612 7.63 -0.72 16.96
C HIS A 612 6.87 0.06 18.05
N SER A 613 6.73 1.39 17.91
CA SER A 613 5.97 2.19 18.88
C SER A 613 4.46 2.17 18.55
N PRO A 614 3.58 1.74 19.48
CA PRO A 614 2.13 1.75 19.29
C PRO A 614 1.54 3.17 19.18
N LEU A 615 2.34 4.20 19.52
CA LEU A 615 1.95 5.61 19.36
C LEU A 615 2.04 6.08 17.90
N LEU A 616 2.75 5.36 17.02
CA LEU A 616 2.91 5.75 15.62
C LEU A 616 1.74 5.21 14.78
N PRO A 617 0.86 6.07 14.21
CA PRO A 617 -0.24 5.60 13.38
C PRO A 617 0.25 4.86 12.13
N ARG A 618 -0.56 3.96 11.57
CA ARG A 618 -0.25 3.27 10.30
C ARG A 618 -0.02 4.29 9.18
N HIS A 619 1.02 4.09 8.38
CA HIS A 619 1.35 4.96 7.25
C HIS A 619 0.27 4.85 6.15
N HIS A 620 -0.57 5.88 6.02
CA HIS A 620 -1.58 5.98 4.96
C HIS A 620 -1.13 7.00 3.90
N TRP A 621 -1.02 6.55 2.65
CA TRP A 621 -0.62 7.41 1.53
C TRP A 621 -1.68 8.48 1.23
N ALA A 622 -1.21 9.72 1.02
CA ALA A 622 -2.04 10.86 0.61
C ALA A 622 -3.15 11.19 1.61
N ASP A 623 -2.86 11.01 2.89
CA ASP A 623 -3.77 11.27 4.01
C ASP A 623 -3.17 12.38 4.88
N PRO A 624 -3.55 13.66 4.68
CA PRO A 624 -2.92 14.77 5.39
C PRO A 624 -3.01 14.66 6.91
N THR A 625 -4.09 14.09 7.43
CA THR A 625 -4.31 13.91 8.87
C THR A 625 -3.40 12.81 9.44
N SER A 626 -3.32 11.65 8.79
CA SER A 626 -2.40 10.57 9.18
C SER A 626 -0.94 10.98 9.05
N GLU A 627 -0.58 11.65 7.95
CA GLU A 627 0.78 12.16 7.71
C GLU A 627 1.18 13.22 8.74
N GLU A 628 0.29 14.13 9.13
CA GLU A 628 0.56 15.10 10.20
C GLU A 628 0.67 14.43 11.58
N GLN A 629 -0.24 13.51 11.91
CA GLN A 629 -0.19 12.76 13.18
C GLN A 629 1.13 11.98 13.30
N ARG A 630 1.54 11.25 12.26
CA ARG A 630 2.83 10.55 12.22
C ARG A 630 3.99 11.53 12.36
N ALA A 631 4.00 12.65 11.63
CA ALA A 631 5.07 13.65 11.74
C ALA A 631 5.19 14.25 13.16
N ARG A 632 4.07 14.54 13.84
CA ARG A 632 4.04 15.00 15.23
C ARG A 632 4.63 13.95 16.18
N VAL A 633 4.24 12.69 16.05
CA VAL A 633 4.73 11.56 16.88
C VAL A 633 6.23 11.32 16.66
N ILE A 634 6.67 11.23 15.40
CA ILE A 634 8.08 11.07 15.01
C ILE A 634 8.92 12.20 15.62
N TYR A 635 8.50 13.47 15.47
CA TYR A 635 9.22 14.61 16.04
C TYR A 635 9.33 14.53 17.57
N THR A 636 8.22 14.24 18.25
CA THR A 636 8.15 14.21 19.73
C THR A 636 9.03 13.12 20.31
N ILE A 637 8.99 11.92 19.73
CA ILE A 637 9.79 10.77 20.18
C ILE A 637 11.28 11.00 19.91
N LEU A 638 11.65 11.52 18.75
CA LEU A 638 13.06 11.82 18.43
C LEU A 638 13.64 12.95 19.30
N ASP A 639 12.85 13.97 19.62
CA ASP A 639 13.30 15.05 20.50
C ASP A 639 13.48 14.56 21.94
N SER A 640 12.53 13.76 22.45
CA SER A 640 12.63 13.07 23.75
C SER A 640 13.87 12.17 23.83
N LEU A 641 14.10 11.35 22.79
CA LEU A 641 15.30 10.50 22.66
C LEU A 641 16.59 11.34 22.73
N LYS A 642 16.69 12.43 21.95
CA LYS A 642 17.86 13.33 21.96
C LYS A 642 18.11 13.96 23.33
N HIS A 643 17.06 14.41 24.03
CA HIS A 643 17.19 14.94 25.39
C HIS A 643 17.67 13.88 26.40
N ASN A 644 17.21 12.63 26.27
CA ASN A 644 17.68 11.52 27.11
C ASN A 644 19.14 11.13 26.81
N GLN A 645 19.57 11.17 25.55
CA GLN A 645 20.98 10.96 25.18
C GLN A 645 21.91 12.03 25.79
N HIS A 646 21.50 13.30 25.73
CA HIS A 646 22.26 14.41 26.31
C HIS A 646 22.35 14.41 27.84
N THR A 647 21.38 13.80 28.53
CA THR A 647 21.34 13.75 30.01
C THR A 647 21.97 12.48 30.59
N SER A 648 21.85 11.34 29.93
CA SER A 648 22.43 10.06 30.36
C SER A 648 23.87 9.84 29.88
N GLY A 649 24.26 10.45 28.75
CA GLY A 649 25.53 10.18 28.09
C GLY A 649 25.59 8.82 27.36
N GLN A 650 24.48 8.09 27.28
CA GLN A 650 24.36 6.84 26.52
C GLN A 650 23.37 7.00 25.36
N ALA A 651 23.71 6.46 24.19
CA ALA A 651 22.83 6.40 23.04
C ALA A 651 22.45 4.94 22.74
N GLY A 652 21.16 4.66 22.57
CA GLY A 652 20.66 3.33 22.18
C GLY A 652 20.77 2.23 23.24
N GLY A 653 20.95 2.59 24.51
CA GLY A 653 20.95 1.62 25.61
C GLY A 653 19.62 0.87 25.73
N PRO A 654 19.62 -0.43 26.11
CA PRO A 654 18.40 -1.23 26.22
C PRO A 654 17.41 -0.69 27.27
N GLU A 655 17.90 0.11 28.22
CA GLU A 655 17.12 0.81 29.24
C GLU A 655 16.00 1.71 28.67
N PHE A 656 16.11 2.18 27.43
CA PHE A 656 15.05 2.98 26.80
C PHE A 656 13.81 2.14 26.40
N PHE A 657 14.00 0.87 26.02
CA PHE A 657 12.89 -0.02 25.66
C PHE A 657 12.05 -0.49 26.86
N VAL A 658 12.44 -0.10 28.07
CA VAL A 658 11.72 -0.33 29.32
C VAL A 658 11.32 0.99 30.03
N ASP A 659 11.43 2.15 29.37
CA ASP A 659 10.92 3.43 29.89
C ASP A 659 9.39 3.48 29.79
N PRO A 660 8.63 3.51 30.90
CA PRO A 660 7.17 3.54 30.87
C PRO A 660 6.57 4.81 30.22
N LYS A 661 7.37 5.85 29.95
CA LYS A 661 6.94 7.02 29.14
C LYS A 661 6.84 6.73 27.65
N HIS A 662 7.54 5.70 27.17
CA HIS A 662 7.73 5.41 25.76
C HIS A 662 7.30 3.96 25.50
N PRO A 663 5.97 3.70 25.45
CA PRO A 663 5.47 2.36 25.20
C PRO A 663 5.97 1.82 23.85
N HIS A 664 6.17 0.52 23.83
CA HIS A 664 6.74 -0.26 22.73
C HIS A 664 5.91 -1.54 22.57
N LEU A 665 5.74 -2.03 21.35
CA LEU A 665 5.10 -3.32 21.10
C LEU A 665 5.99 -4.46 21.63
N ALA A 666 5.39 -5.62 21.93
CA ALA A 666 6.17 -6.81 22.24
C ALA A 666 6.95 -7.23 20.99
N PHE A 667 8.27 -7.40 21.12
CA PHE A 667 9.14 -7.78 20.00
C PHE A 667 8.71 -9.12 19.39
N ASP A 668 8.47 -9.14 18.08
CA ASP A 668 8.38 -10.38 17.31
C ASP A 668 9.79 -10.87 16.98
N ILE A 669 10.00 -12.19 16.93
CA ILE A 669 11.30 -12.76 16.59
C ILE A 669 11.74 -12.35 15.17
N THR A 670 10.81 -12.19 14.23
CA THR A 670 11.06 -11.75 12.85
C THR A 670 11.56 -10.31 12.76
N GLU A 671 11.28 -9.47 13.77
CA GLU A 671 11.83 -8.11 13.86
C GLU A 671 13.30 -8.13 14.31
N LEU A 672 13.72 -9.17 15.05
CA LEU A 672 15.07 -9.33 15.59
C LEU A 672 15.97 -10.19 14.70
N THR A 673 15.42 -11.16 13.95
CA THR A 673 16.17 -12.10 13.12
C THR A 673 16.01 -11.83 11.63
N PHE A 674 17.12 -11.58 10.94
CA PHE A 674 17.21 -11.69 9.50
C PHE A 674 17.24 -13.17 9.09
N ASP A 675 16.18 -13.62 8.40
CA ASP A 675 16.14 -14.90 7.71
C ASP A 675 16.58 -14.70 6.25
N LEU A 676 17.63 -15.39 5.81
CA LEU A 676 18.09 -15.30 4.43
C LEU A 676 17.11 -15.95 3.44
N LEU A 677 16.40 -17.01 3.83
CA LEU A 677 15.63 -17.85 2.91
C LEU A 677 14.27 -17.26 2.54
N SER A 678 13.66 -16.45 3.41
CA SER A 678 12.41 -15.74 3.09
C SER A 678 12.59 -14.35 2.46
N VAL A 679 13.81 -13.77 2.51
CA VAL A 679 14.05 -12.39 2.01
C VAL A 679 14.96 -12.30 0.78
N ALA A 680 15.72 -13.34 0.46
CA ALA A 680 16.54 -13.36 -0.75
C ALA A 680 15.69 -13.38 -2.04
N ARG A 681 16.28 -12.88 -3.13
CA ARG A 681 15.71 -12.84 -4.48
C ARG A 681 16.30 -13.91 -5.39
#